data_AF-A0A345NLL6-F1
#
_entry.id   AF-A0A345NLL6-F1
#
_cell.length_a   1.000
_cell.length_b   1.000
_cell.length_c   1.000
_cell.angle_alpha   90.00
_cell.angle_beta   90.00
_cell.angle_gamma   90.00
#
_symmetry.space_group_name_H-M   'P 1'
#
loop_
_entity.id
_entity.type
_entity.pdbx_description
1 polymer ?
#
loop_
_entity_poly.entity_id
_entity_poly.type
_entity_poly.pdbx_seq_one_letter_code
_entity_poly.pdbx_strand_id
1 'polypeptide(L)'
;MTGRSATGHASGDAAPALAATHGAHLHRLAAMLSGSTDAATALVARTLLAAGDQAPAAQEPQLGVDLVRLYLRTAPRRRERAEPSRARDAGDLLRTLRPRARAASVLRLVEDWDTASVARAVGVRPHRVDALVPAAPGLGTALAAVADQHALTGADLTRELDDELRVATPPTSGGDRRRWRWLVAAAVPLAVLAGWAAVTGGPDEAEDRPSVTAGPDDGPRPDLTAAGWKLDEDGEPPRAATGLAVARVLALGARDPAQEVSWPAPMNADASFAVLWCDMPPAQDAHLTVPSATLAVGADEVPLPCAGRDGSPPVTGLVPLPPGGSGQVRLEGDLPPGGGATLAIYNEAGSADAPLPRGSLGDAPEAPEGSVVLDPTDTVPTPDYGPGRRALRPVSVEVGHDSAVRVWVGRSGAVAVDVGGAPATDDGDVRAARERLARDGGPEGSQPDRPDWRTQQADLRWGRWLAWVPGEVRTFDLPDAVRPAPGERATVTVEVVVENMEEHLQVAVLDAARVRVDTGPVQAEQAPRAPALVGGHRLVGAWRLPLDGHRRELLGASATTGPLAAVGVLPADRPGIVMWGWTGVVDRGGQAVELWLASDVASGLQSLQQGWGQRLPLDGGGALHASAPAVPDGGEALLLVYEPVPYEDFDFATASVPPGSWTVGAEPPPTASYPGVQPLAVIGPEDLEDGSASLDLPAHGPVAARVTTEGRGRIRFLIGDHDADNLWDSGGWWSSWTDEPVVSEVDLTFSEGEAERELTVVVEDYEEFTVEVLAPG
;
A
#
# COMPACT_ATOMS: atom_id res chain seq x y z
N MET A 1 -54.51 -8.49 -35.59
CA MET A 1 -53.95 -7.17 -35.99
C MET A 1 -53.12 -6.68 -34.80
N THR A 2 -51.81 -6.91 -34.82
CA THR A 2 -50.78 -5.94 -35.28
C THR A 2 -50.77 -4.68 -34.41
N GLY A 3 -49.73 -4.37 -33.63
CA GLY A 3 -48.46 -5.05 -33.39
C GLY A 3 -47.45 -4.03 -32.86
N ARG A 4 -46.67 -4.37 -31.83
CA ARG A 4 -45.55 -3.56 -31.34
C ARG A 4 -44.35 -4.46 -31.13
N SER A 5 -43.33 -4.27 -31.96
CA SER A 5 -42.09 -5.02 -31.91
C SER A 5 -41.30 -4.71 -30.64
N ALA A 6 -40.63 -5.72 -30.09
CA ALA A 6 -39.61 -5.54 -29.08
C ALA A 6 -38.31 -5.03 -29.74
N THR A 7 -37.73 -3.97 -29.19
CA THR A 7 -36.34 -3.54 -29.42
C THR A 7 -35.81 -2.95 -28.12
N GLY A 8 -34.96 -3.68 -27.40
CA GLY A 8 -34.48 -3.25 -26.08
C GLY A 8 -33.53 -4.21 -25.37
N HIS A 9 -32.75 -5.01 -26.13
CA HIS A 9 -31.79 -6.01 -25.61
C HIS A 9 -30.48 -6.00 -26.42
N ALA A 10 -30.12 -4.88 -27.07
CA ALA A 10 -29.03 -4.82 -28.06
C ALA A 10 -27.73 -4.13 -27.59
N SER A 11 -27.67 -3.60 -26.36
CA SER A 11 -26.50 -2.84 -25.87
C SER A 11 -25.36 -3.71 -25.33
N GLY A 12 -25.66 -4.91 -24.80
CA GLY A 12 -24.64 -5.78 -24.19
C GLY A 12 -23.63 -6.36 -25.19
N ASP A 13 -24.09 -6.77 -26.38
CA ASP A 13 -23.26 -7.48 -27.37
C ASP A 13 -22.42 -6.53 -28.26
N ALA A 14 -22.63 -5.22 -28.15
CA ALA A 14 -22.04 -4.23 -29.05
C ALA A 14 -20.54 -3.98 -28.81
N ALA A 15 -20.13 -3.83 -27.54
CA ALA A 15 -18.74 -3.56 -27.20
C ALA A 15 -17.81 -4.77 -27.51
N PRO A 16 -18.18 -6.04 -27.22
CA PRO A 16 -17.41 -7.21 -27.66
C PRO A 16 -17.24 -7.32 -29.19
N ALA A 17 -18.28 -6.96 -29.96
CA ALA A 17 -18.19 -6.97 -31.43
C ALA A 17 -17.21 -5.92 -31.98
N LEU A 18 -17.20 -4.71 -31.39
CA LEU A 18 -16.23 -3.67 -31.71
C LEU A 18 -14.82 -4.03 -31.21
N ALA A 19 -14.68 -4.68 -30.06
CA ALA A 19 -13.43 -5.21 -29.54
C ALA A 19 -12.80 -6.23 -30.50
N ALA A 20 -13.57 -7.21 -30.97
CA ALA A 20 -13.12 -8.21 -31.92
C ALA A 20 -12.68 -7.61 -33.28
N THR A 21 -13.27 -6.49 -33.69
CA THR A 21 -13.01 -5.87 -35.00
C THR A 21 -11.88 -4.83 -34.97
N HIS A 22 -11.84 -3.98 -33.94
CA HIS A 22 -10.94 -2.81 -33.87
C HIS A 22 -10.04 -2.79 -32.62
N GLY A 23 -10.23 -3.73 -31.68
CA GLY A 23 -9.53 -3.73 -30.40
C GLY A 23 -8.01 -3.69 -30.54
N ALA A 24 -7.42 -4.47 -31.45
CA ALA A 24 -5.97 -4.55 -31.60
C ALA A 24 -5.34 -3.23 -32.08
N HIS A 25 -5.98 -2.55 -33.03
CA HIS A 25 -5.55 -1.24 -33.50
C HIS A 25 -5.72 -0.17 -32.41
N LEU A 26 -6.88 -0.16 -31.73
CA LEU A 26 -7.17 0.79 -30.65
C LEU A 26 -6.25 0.59 -29.44
N HIS A 27 -5.90 -0.66 -29.10
CA HIS A 27 -5.00 -0.98 -27.99
C HIS A 27 -3.56 -0.58 -28.34
N ARG A 28 -3.10 -0.84 -29.57
CA ARG A 28 -1.80 -0.33 -30.05
C ARG A 28 -1.72 1.20 -30.01
N LEU A 29 -2.77 1.90 -30.44
CA LEU A 29 -2.85 3.36 -30.33
C LEU A 29 -2.84 3.81 -28.87
N ALA A 30 -3.62 3.16 -28.00
CA ALA A 30 -3.68 3.47 -26.58
C ALA A 30 -2.34 3.26 -25.87
N ALA A 31 -1.63 2.16 -26.16
CA ALA A 31 -0.30 1.84 -25.65
C ALA A 31 0.72 2.93 -25.99
N MET A 32 0.74 3.43 -27.23
CA MET A 32 1.61 4.55 -27.62
C MET A 32 1.29 5.85 -26.87
N LEU A 33 0.02 6.10 -26.55
CA LEU A 33 -0.42 7.29 -25.82
C LEU A 33 -0.11 7.19 -24.31
N SER A 34 -0.39 6.05 -23.68
CA SER A 34 -0.25 5.83 -22.24
C SER A 34 1.17 5.44 -21.82
N GLY A 35 1.84 4.56 -22.57
CA GLY A 35 3.06 3.88 -22.15
C GLY A 35 2.83 2.80 -21.06
N SER A 36 1.63 2.22 -21.00
CA SER A 36 1.25 1.16 -20.06
C SER A 36 0.16 0.29 -20.66
N THR A 37 0.27 -1.02 -20.47
CA THR A 37 -0.68 -2.04 -20.93
C THR A 37 -2.06 -1.84 -20.29
N ASP A 38 -2.12 -1.70 -18.96
CA ASP A 38 -3.38 -1.60 -18.21
C ASP A 38 -4.09 -0.28 -18.51
N ALA A 39 -3.32 0.82 -18.56
CA ALA A 39 -3.84 2.12 -18.98
C ALA A 39 -4.33 2.11 -20.44
N ALA A 40 -3.75 1.27 -21.31
CA ALA A 40 -4.22 1.06 -22.67
C ALA A 40 -5.54 0.25 -22.68
N THR A 41 -5.60 -0.87 -21.96
CA THR A 41 -6.81 -1.71 -21.84
C THR A 41 -7.99 -0.91 -21.30
N ALA A 42 -7.82 -0.21 -20.17
CA ALA A 42 -8.85 0.64 -19.57
C ALA A 42 -9.31 1.78 -20.48
N LEU A 43 -8.40 2.35 -21.28
CA LEU A 43 -8.74 3.40 -22.24
C LEU A 43 -9.54 2.83 -23.42
N VAL A 44 -9.18 1.66 -23.94
CA VAL A 44 -9.93 0.97 -25.01
C VAL A 44 -11.31 0.55 -24.50
N ALA A 45 -11.40 -0.16 -23.37
CA ALA A 45 -12.67 -0.62 -22.80
C ALA A 45 -13.66 0.53 -22.60
N ARG A 46 -13.23 1.64 -21.99
CA ARG A 46 -14.06 2.84 -21.81
C ARG A 46 -14.45 3.51 -23.12
N THR A 47 -13.60 3.46 -24.14
CA THR A 47 -13.94 3.97 -25.48
C THR A 47 -14.99 3.08 -26.15
N LEU A 48 -14.85 1.76 -26.06
CA LEU A 48 -15.78 0.78 -26.65
C LEU A 48 -17.13 0.78 -25.94
N LEU A 49 -17.17 0.89 -24.61
CA LEU A 49 -18.43 1.05 -23.85
C LEU A 49 -19.16 2.34 -24.24
N ALA A 50 -18.44 3.46 -24.34
CA ALA A 50 -19.03 4.72 -24.80
C ALA A 50 -19.51 4.69 -26.26
N ALA A 51 -18.94 3.81 -27.09
CA ALA A 51 -19.34 3.59 -28.48
C ALA A 51 -20.47 2.55 -28.64
N GLY A 52 -20.65 1.64 -27.67
CA GLY A 52 -21.69 0.60 -27.70
C GLY A 52 -23.11 1.15 -27.81
N ASP A 53 -23.37 2.31 -27.19
CA ASP A 53 -24.64 3.05 -27.30
C ASP A 53 -24.91 3.60 -28.72
N GLN A 54 -23.91 3.61 -29.61
CA GLN A 54 -23.98 4.12 -31.00
C GLN A 54 -23.50 3.08 -32.03
N ALA A 55 -23.44 1.81 -31.65
CA ALA A 55 -22.76 0.71 -32.35
C ALA A 55 -22.87 0.65 -33.89
N PRO A 56 -24.06 0.77 -34.54
CA PRO A 56 -24.16 0.65 -36.00
C PRO A 56 -23.53 1.80 -36.80
N ALA A 57 -23.01 2.85 -36.15
CA ALA A 57 -22.38 4.00 -36.80
C ALA A 57 -20.90 4.21 -36.43
N ALA A 58 -20.34 3.43 -35.49
CA ALA A 58 -18.96 3.58 -35.04
C ALA A 58 -17.97 3.08 -36.11
N GLN A 59 -17.22 4.00 -36.71
CA GLN A 59 -16.13 3.69 -37.65
C GLN A 59 -14.78 3.83 -36.96
N GLU A 60 -13.79 3.02 -37.34
CA GLU A 60 -12.44 2.99 -36.77
C GLU A 60 -11.77 4.38 -36.61
N PRO A 61 -11.82 5.32 -37.58
CA PRO A 61 -11.23 6.65 -37.40
C PRO A 61 -11.95 7.48 -36.32
N GLN A 62 -13.25 7.26 -36.11
CA GLN A 62 -14.02 7.94 -35.07
C GLN A 62 -13.70 7.36 -33.69
N LEU A 63 -13.55 6.03 -33.58
CA LEU A 63 -13.09 5.37 -32.35
C LEU A 63 -11.68 5.85 -31.96
N GLY A 64 -10.76 5.99 -32.93
CA GLY A 64 -9.43 6.57 -32.69
C GLY A 64 -9.48 8.03 -32.21
N VAL A 65 -10.36 8.85 -32.80
CA VAL A 65 -10.59 10.25 -32.34
C VAL A 65 -11.08 10.29 -30.90
N ASP A 66 -12.05 9.46 -30.55
CA ASP A 66 -12.67 9.49 -29.22
C ASP A 66 -11.79 8.86 -28.14
N LEU A 67 -10.97 7.86 -28.49
CA LEU A 67 -9.90 7.32 -27.66
C LEU A 67 -8.85 8.39 -27.32
N VAL A 68 -8.37 9.13 -28.33
CA VAL A 68 -7.42 10.24 -28.12
C VAL A 68 -8.03 11.35 -27.25
N ARG A 69 -9.32 11.66 -27.43
CA ARG A 69 -10.04 12.64 -26.58
C ARG A 69 -10.28 12.14 -25.17
N LEU A 70 -10.45 10.84 -24.96
CA LEU A 70 -10.53 10.25 -23.64
C LEU A 70 -9.17 10.35 -22.95
N TYR A 71 -8.09 9.95 -23.64
CA TYR A 71 -6.70 10.09 -23.16
C TYR A 71 -6.38 11.53 -22.77
N LEU A 72 -6.69 12.53 -23.61
CA LEU A 72 -6.41 13.94 -23.29
C LEU A 72 -7.27 14.51 -22.15
N ARG A 73 -8.34 13.82 -21.74
CA ARG A 73 -9.13 14.15 -20.54
C ARG A 73 -8.64 13.43 -19.28
N THR A 74 -8.04 12.25 -19.41
CA THR A 74 -7.56 11.43 -18.29
C THR A 74 -6.07 11.56 -18.01
N ALA A 75 -5.27 12.04 -18.97
CA ALA A 75 -3.83 12.18 -18.82
C ALA A 75 -3.47 13.20 -17.71
N PRO A 76 -2.47 12.88 -16.86
CA PRO A 76 -2.08 13.74 -15.74
C PRO A 76 -1.60 15.11 -16.23
N ARG A 77 -2.09 16.17 -15.57
CA ARG A 77 -1.65 17.56 -15.80
C ARG A 77 -0.29 17.76 -15.14
N ARG A 78 0.80 17.38 -15.81
CA ARG A 78 2.17 17.66 -15.33
C ARG A 78 2.34 19.16 -15.00
N ARG A 79 2.60 19.47 -13.72
CA ARG A 79 3.20 20.74 -13.28
C ARG A 79 4.65 20.79 -13.78
N GLU A 80 5.14 22.00 -14.07
CA GLU A 80 6.45 22.20 -14.70
C GLU A 80 7.59 22.17 -13.66
N ARG A 81 8.40 21.10 -13.66
CA ARG A 81 9.79 21.12 -13.15
C ARG A 81 10.70 20.33 -14.09
N ALA A 82 11.00 20.94 -15.23
CA ALA A 82 12.19 20.67 -16.03
C ALA A 82 12.46 21.92 -16.87
N GLU A 83 13.57 22.62 -16.60
CA GLU A 83 14.15 23.49 -17.62
C GLU A 83 14.41 22.66 -18.89
N PRO A 84 14.34 23.25 -20.09
CA PRO A 84 14.63 22.54 -21.34
C PRO A 84 16.14 22.28 -21.50
N SER A 85 16.69 21.42 -20.65
CA SER A 85 17.97 20.76 -20.90
C SER A 85 17.83 19.95 -22.19
N ARG A 86 18.74 20.21 -23.13
CA ARG A 86 18.67 19.71 -24.52
C ARG A 86 18.49 18.19 -24.55
N ALA A 87 17.28 17.72 -24.85
CA ALA A 87 16.99 16.30 -25.09
C ALA A 87 17.96 15.77 -26.15
N ARG A 88 18.69 14.70 -25.82
CA ARG A 88 19.79 14.19 -26.68
C ARG A 88 19.31 13.14 -27.67
N ASP A 89 18.23 12.43 -27.36
CA ASP A 89 17.64 11.40 -28.20
C ASP A 89 16.09 11.39 -28.14
N ALA A 90 15.50 10.44 -28.86
CA ALA A 90 14.05 10.25 -28.95
C ALA A 90 13.40 9.71 -27.66
N GLY A 91 14.12 8.95 -26.83
CA GLY A 91 13.62 8.37 -25.59
C GLY A 91 13.47 9.43 -24.48
N ASP A 92 14.47 10.31 -24.34
CA ASP A 92 14.38 11.50 -23.49
C ASP A 92 13.20 12.39 -23.89
N LEU A 93 13.00 12.57 -25.20
CA LEU A 93 11.90 13.35 -25.73
C LEU A 93 10.54 12.70 -25.44
N LEU A 94 10.40 11.39 -25.62
CA LEU A 94 9.17 10.65 -25.26
C LEU A 94 8.78 10.84 -23.80
N ARG A 95 9.75 10.78 -22.89
CA ARG A 95 9.55 10.97 -21.45
C ARG A 95 9.17 12.40 -21.08
N THR A 96 9.42 13.38 -21.95
CA THR A 96 9.16 14.82 -21.71
C THR A 96 7.99 15.39 -22.51
N LEU A 97 7.49 14.68 -23.53
CA LEU A 97 6.32 15.09 -24.32
C LEU A 97 5.07 15.32 -23.46
N ARG A 98 4.49 16.53 -23.54
CA ARG A 98 3.16 16.83 -22.97
C ARG A 98 2.09 15.95 -23.65
N PRO A 99 1.02 15.51 -22.96
CA PRO A 99 0.05 14.55 -23.52
C PRO A 99 -0.51 14.94 -24.90
N ARG A 100 -0.81 16.23 -25.12
CA ARG A 100 -1.28 16.74 -26.42
C ARG A 100 -0.22 16.72 -27.54
N ALA A 101 1.06 16.88 -27.20
CA ALA A 101 2.17 16.75 -28.14
C ALA A 101 2.47 15.27 -28.44
N ARG A 102 2.40 14.39 -27.43
CA ARG A 102 2.47 12.93 -27.60
C ARG A 102 1.37 12.41 -28.53
N ALA A 103 0.11 12.80 -28.28
CA ALA A 103 -1.01 12.43 -29.15
C ALA A 103 -0.85 12.94 -30.60
N ALA A 104 -0.40 14.19 -30.79
CA ALA A 104 -0.12 14.70 -32.12
C ALA A 104 1.01 13.93 -32.82
N SER A 105 2.06 13.57 -32.08
CA SER A 105 3.21 12.81 -32.61
C SER A 105 2.83 11.38 -32.98
N VAL A 106 2.05 10.67 -32.16
CA VAL A 106 1.55 9.31 -32.47
C VAL A 106 0.71 9.33 -33.74
N LEU A 107 -0.31 10.19 -33.80
CA LEU A 107 -1.21 10.24 -34.95
C LEU A 107 -0.49 10.68 -36.23
N ARG A 108 0.54 11.54 -36.15
CA ARG A 108 1.22 12.11 -37.32
C ARG A 108 2.46 11.34 -37.79
N LEU A 109 3.15 10.61 -36.90
CA LEU A 109 4.42 9.93 -37.17
C LEU A 109 4.34 8.40 -37.17
N VAL A 110 3.25 7.81 -36.66
CA VAL A 110 3.06 6.35 -36.62
C VAL A 110 1.77 5.91 -37.30
N GLU A 111 0.68 6.65 -37.12
CA GLU A 111 -0.61 6.34 -37.77
C GLU A 111 -0.82 7.08 -39.11
N ASP A 112 0.13 7.93 -39.53
CA ASP A 112 0.13 8.70 -40.79
C ASP A 112 -1.12 9.60 -41.05
N TRP A 113 -1.84 10.01 -40.00
CA TRP A 113 -3.04 10.86 -40.15
C TRP A 113 -2.70 12.23 -40.74
N ASP A 114 -3.62 12.78 -41.54
CA ASP A 114 -3.49 14.12 -42.09
C ASP A 114 -3.64 15.21 -41.01
N THR A 115 -3.06 16.38 -41.26
CA THR A 115 -3.03 17.51 -40.32
C THR A 115 -4.41 17.95 -39.82
N ALA A 116 -5.47 17.85 -40.64
CA ALA A 116 -6.83 18.22 -40.21
C ALA A 116 -7.48 17.14 -39.33
N SER A 117 -7.21 15.86 -39.58
CA SER A 117 -7.63 14.75 -38.74
C SER A 117 -6.91 14.75 -37.38
N VAL A 118 -5.58 14.96 -37.35
CA VAL A 118 -4.81 15.14 -36.11
C VAL A 118 -5.36 16.30 -35.29
N ALA A 119 -5.58 17.46 -35.93
CA ALA A 119 -6.13 18.65 -35.27
C ALA A 119 -7.50 18.41 -34.61
N ARG A 120 -8.38 17.65 -35.28
CA ARG A 120 -9.72 17.27 -34.80
C ARG A 120 -9.68 16.32 -33.59
N ALA A 121 -8.71 15.40 -33.57
CA ALA A 121 -8.49 14.46 -32.49
C ALA A 121 -7.94 15.17 -31.24
N VAL A 122 -6.84 15.94 -31.39
CA VAL A 122 -6.16 16.58 -30.25
C VAL A 122 -6.82 17.89 -29.78
N GLY A 123 -7.80 18.41 -30.53
CA GLY A 123 -8.58 19.60 -30.18
C GLY A 123 -7.84 20.92 -30.39
N VAL A 124 -7.17 21.09 -31.53
CA VAL A 124 -6.47 22.34 -31.92
C VAL A 124 -6.83 22.80 -33.33
N ARG A 125 -6.37 23.99 -33.72
CA ARG A 125 -6.49 24.47 -35.12
C ARG A 125 -5.39 23.81 -35.98
N PRO A 126 -5.65 23.45 -37.26
CA PRO A 126 -4.69 22.72 -38.10
C PRO A 126 -3.27 23.30 -38.14
N HIS A 127 -3.12 24.63 -38.25
CA HIS A 127 -1.82 25.31 -38.26
C HIS A 127 -1.01 25.20 -36.95
N ARG A 128 -1.55 24.60 -35.89
CA ARG A 128 -0.82 24.34 -34.62
C ARG A 128 -0.32 22.91 -34.48
N VAL A 129 -0.66 22.01 -35.40
CA VAL A 129 -0.23 20.59 -35.33
C VAL A 129 1.28 20.46 -35.51
N ASP A 130 1.86 21.19 -36.47
CA ASP A 130 3.31 21.13 -36.73
C ASP A 130 4.15 21.68 -35.56
N ALA A 131 3.56 22.52 -34.70
CA ALA A 131 4.18 22.99 -33.45
C ALA A 131 4.03 22.03 -32.27
N LEU A 132 3.20 20.98 -32.40
CA LEU A 132 3.00 19.92 -31.39
C LEU A 132 3.82 18.65 -31.69
N VAL A 133 4.30 18.48 -32.92
CA VAL A 133 5.08 17.31 -33.35
C VAL A 133 6.55 17.72 -33.45
N PRO A 134 7.44 17.31 -32.53
CA PRO A 134 8.84 17.71 -32.59
C PRO A 134 9.56 17.12 -33.79
N ALA A 135 10.45 17.91 -34.40
CA ALA A 135 11.31 17.49 -35.50
C ALA A 135 12.53 16.66 -35.02
N ALA A 136 12.29 15.59 -34.26
CA ALA A 136 13.32 14.72 -33.71
C ALA A 136 13.43 13.40 -34.52
N PRO A 137 14.61 13.07 -35.07
CA PRO A 137 14.85 11.79 -35.73
C PRO A 137 14.56 10.61 -34.78
N GLY A 138 13.95 9.54 -35.30
CA GLY A 138 13.66 8.32 -34.54
C GLY A 138 12.44 8.39 -33.60
N LEU A 139 11.79 9.56 -33.42
CA LEU A 139 10.63 9.69 -32.52
C LEU A 139 9.46 8.76 -32.91
N GLY A 140 9.16 8.60 -34.19
CA GLY A 140 8.14 7.66 -34.67
C GLY A 140 8.50 6.19 -34.37
N THR A 141 9.77 5.81 -34.55
CA THR A 141 10.28 4.48 -34.21
C THR A 141 10.19 4.20 -32.72
N ALA A 142 10.53 5.17 -31.88
CA ALA A 142 10.45 5.04 -30.43
C ALA A 142 8.98 4.97 -29.94
N LEU A 143 8.05 5.68 -30.58
CA LEU A 143 6.61 5.51 -30.33
C LEU A 143 6.12 4.12 -30.73
N ALA A 144 6.52 3.62 -31.89
CA ALA A 144 6.19 2.27 -32.34
C ALA A 144 6.71 1.20 -31.37
N ALA A 145 7.95 1.34 -30.86
CA ALA A 145 8.51 0.43 -29.86
C ALA A 145 7.73 0.43 -28.52
N VAL A 146 7.20 1.58 -28.09
CA VAL A 146 6.27 1.65 -26.94
C VAL A 146 4.97 0.89 -27.23
N ALA A 147 4.49 0.91 -28.48
CA ALA A 147 3.38 0.07 -28.90
C ALA A 147 3.76 -1.41 -28.82
N ASP A 148 4.89 -1.81 -29.39
CA ASP A 148 5.33 -3.20 -29.45
C ASP A 148 5.63 -3.79 -28.05
N GLN A 149 5.97 -2.94 -27.07
CA GLN A 149 6.17 -3.32 -25.66
C GLN A 149 4.87 -3.47 -24.85
N HIS A 150 3.82 -2.69 -25.16
CA HIS A 150 2.62 -2.56 -24.30
C HIS A 150 1.29 -2.88 -24.97
N ALA A 151 1.26 -3.10 -26.29
CA ALA A 151 0.04 -3.45 -27.01
C ALA A 151 -0.23 -4.96 -26.94
N LEU A 152 -1.42 -5.31 -26.46
CA LEU A 152 -1.88 -6.70 -26.47
C LEU A 152 -2.47 -7.06 -27.84
N THR A 153 -2.37 -8.32 -28.22
CA THR A 153 -2.97 -8.84 -29.45
C THR A 153 -3.62 -10.21 -29.22
N GLY A 154 -4.46 -10.65 -30.16
CA GLY A 154 -5.06 -11.98 -30.14
C GLY A 154 -5.83 -12.30 -28.86
N ALA A 155 -5.61 -13.51 -28.33
CA ALA A 155 -6.35 -14.01 -27.16
C ALA A 155 -6.06 -13.22 -25.87
N ASP A 156 -4.86 -12.66 -25.71
CA ASP A 156 -4.51 -11.88 -24.52
C ASP A 156 -5.27 -10.55 -24.49
N LEU A 157 -5.34 -9.88 -25.64
CA LEU A 157 -6.19 -8.70 -25.78
C LEU A 157 -7.66 -9.04 -25.53
N THR A 158 -8.18 -10.13 -26.11
CA THR A 158 -9.59 -10.50 -25.93
C THR A 158 -9.93 -10.72 -24.46
N ARG A 159 -9.08 -11.44 -23.71
CA ARG A 159 -9.27 -11.73 -22.29
C ARG A 159 -9.25 -10.45 -21.44
N GLU A 160 -8.15 -9.71 -21.51
CA GLU A 160 -7.94 -8.51 -20.68
C GLU A 160 -8.98 -7.42 -21.00
N LEU A 161 -9.40 -7.32 -22.27
CA LEU A 161 -10.47 -6.41 -22.68
C LEU A 161 -11.86 -6.90 -22.26
N ASP A 162 -12.17 -8.21 -22.31
CA ASP A 162 -13.43 -8.74 -21.79
C ASP A 162 -13.55 -8.58 -20.26
N ASP A 163 -12.46 -8.77 -19.53
CA ASP A 163 -12.41 -8.62 -18.07
C ASP A 163 -12.57 -7.13 -17.68
N GLU A 164 -11.81 -6.21 -18.31
CA GLU A 164 -11.99 -4.77 -18.10
C GLU A 164 -13.37 -4.27 -18.59
N LEU A 165 -13.95 -4.84 -19.66
CA LEU A 165 -15.32 -4.54 -20.08
C LEU A 165 -16.35 -4.98 -19.03
N ARG A 166 -16.15 -6.13 -18.36
CA ARG A 166 -17.01 -6.57 -17.25
C ARG A 166 -16.88 -5.64 -16.04
N VAL A 167 -15.66 -5.24 -15.67
CA VAL A 167 -15.40 -4.28 -14.58
C VAL A 167 -15.97 -2.89 -14.88
N ALA A 168 -15.87 -2.43 -16.13
CA ALA A 168 -16.28 -1.09 -16.52
C ALA A 168 -17.77 -0.97 -16.94
N THR A 169 -18.53 -2.08 -17.00
CA THR A 169 -19.98 -2.08 -17.27
C THR A 169 -20.74 -1.81 -15.96
N PRO A 170 -21.36 -0.62 -15.77
CA PRO A 170 -22.08 -0.33 -14.54
C PRO A 170 -23.44 -1.07 -14.50
N PRO A 171 -23.93 -1.46 -13.30
CA PRO A 171 -25.31 -1.91 -13.16
C PRO A 171 -26.29 -0.79 -13.58
N THR A 172 -27.37 -1.17 -14.25
CA THR A 172 -28.35 -0.22 -14.80
C THR A 172 -29.30 0.34 -13.73
N SER A 173 -28.84 1.36 -13.00
CA SER A 173 -29.67 2.26 -12.20
C SER A 173 -29.10 3.68 -12.26
N GLY A 174 -29.92 4.65 -12.67
CA GLY A 174 -29.47 6.03 -12.88
C GLY A 174 -29.51 6.87 -11.60
N GLY A 175 -28.55 7.79 -11.46
CA GLY A 175 -28.42 8.73 -10.34
C GLY A 175 -27.00 9.25 -10.25
N ASP A 176 -26.84 10.52 -9.86
CA ASP A 176 -25.63 11.35 -9.95
C ASP A 176 -24.23 10.69 -9.84
N ARG A 177 -23.54 10.64 -10.98
CA ARG A 177 -22.08 10.52 -11.06
C ARG A 177 -21.41 11.84 -10.67
N ARG A 178 -21.03 12.03 -9.40
CA ARG A 178 -20.04 13.07 -9.02
C ARG A 178 -19.20 12.71 -7.80
N ARG A 179 -17.88 12.81 -8.00
CA ARG A 179 -16.78 12.88 -7.00
C ARG A 179 -16.41 11.58 -6.27
N TRP A 180 -15.45 10.85 -6.85
CA TRP A 180 -14.49 10.00 -6.13
C TRP A 180 -13.22 9.86 -6.97
N ARG A 181 -12.12 10.55 -6.60
CA ARG A 181 -10.77 10.42 -7.21
C ARG A 181 -9.62 10.85 -6.27
N TRP A 182 -9.22 9.90 -5.42
CA TRP A 182 -7.85 9.47 -5.14
C TRP A 182 -6.76 10.46 -4.69
N LEU A 183 -6.17 10.07 -3.54
CA LEU A 183 -4.83 10.37 -3.03
C LEU A 183 -3.69 10.32 -4.06
N VAL A 184 -2.68 11.17 -3.85
CA VAL A 184 -1.27 10.85 -3.53
C VAL A 184 -0.38 12.01 -3.99
N ALA A 185 0.35 12.62 -3.06
CA ALA A 185 1.45 13.55 -3.34
C ALA A 185 2.58 13.38 -2.32
N ALA A 186 3.84 13.51 -2.75
CA ALA A 186 5.01 13.18 -1.94
C ALA A 186 6.05 14.33 -1.84
N ALA A 187 6.42 14.65 -0.60
CA ALA A 187 7.79 14.82 -0.06
C ALA A 187 8.72 16.05 -0.36
N VAL A 188 9.60 16.32 0.64
CA VAL A 188 10.93 17.02 0.64
C VAL A 188 10.86 18.59 0.65
N PRO A 189 11.67 19.40 1.43
CA PRO A 189 13.12 19.28 1.66
C PRO A 189 13.82 19.76 2.99
N LEU A 190 15.14 19.55 3.01
CA LEU A 190 16.20 19.73 4.05
C LEU A 190 16.56 21.16 4.53
N ALA A 191 16.99 21.28 5.80
CA ALA A 191 18.26 21.86 6.30
C ALA A 191 18.46 21.47 7.81
N VAL A 192 19.52 21.70 8.60
CA VAL A 192 20.85 22.35 8.50
C VAL A 192 21.94 21.38 9.09
N LEU A 193 23.21 21.80 9.20
CA LEU A 193 24.42 21.05 9.61
C LEU A 193 24.86 21.20 11.09
N ALA A 194 25.61 20.18 11.57
CA ALA A 194 26.94 20.23 12.23
C ALA A 194 27.06 19.76 13.70
N GLY A 195 28.00 18.82 13.99
CA GLY A 195 28.35 18.53 15.40
C GLY A 195 29.23 17.30 15.74
N TRP A 196 30.45 17.20 15.21
CA TRP A 196 31.58 16.40 15.74
C TRP A 196 31.55 14.85 15.72
N ALA A 197 32.70 14.29 15.30
CA ALA A 197 33.10 12.92 15.59
C ALA A 197 34.05 12.90 16.80
N ALA A 198 33.88 11.94 17.71
CA ALA A 198 34.85 11.65 18.76
C ALA A 198 35.03 10.14 18.93
N VAL A 199 36.20 9.64 18.49
CA VAL A 199 36.66 8.29 18.78
C VAL A 199 37.07 8.19 20.24
N THR A 200 36.54 7.19 20.97
CA THR A 200 37.23 6.61 22.13
C THR A 200 37.12 5.10 22.05
N GLY A 201 38.21 4.42 21.71
CA GLY A 201 38.30 2.96 21.77
C GLY A 201 38.49 2.46 23.21
N GLY A 202 37.86 1.33 23.53
CA GLY A 202 38.24 0.45 24.64
C GLY A 202 39.17 -0.67 24.13
N PRO A 203 40.05 -1.24 24.98
CA PRO A 203 41.07 -2.19 24.55
C PRO A 203 40.56 -3.62 24.38
N ASP A 204 41.33 -4.42 23.65
CA ASP A 204 41.09 -5.83 23.33
C ASP A 204 40.69 -6.70 24.54
N GLU A 205 39.55 -7.38 24.44
CA GLU A 205 39.40 -8.75 24.93
C GLU A 205 39.01 -9.65 23.76
N ALA A 206 39.78 -10.72 23.56
CA ALA A 206 39.64 -11.62 22.42
C ALA A 206 38.60 -12.70 22.74
N GLU A 207 37.33 -12.43 22.45
CA GLU A 207 36.28 -13.44 22.42
C GLU A 207 36.17 -14.07 21.02
N ASP A 208 35.78 -15.35 20.98
CA ASP A 208 35.75 -16.16 19.76
C ASP A 208 34.80 -15.57 18.72
N ARG A 209 35.33 -15.26 17.54
CA ARG A 209 34.59 -14.67 16.42
C ARG A 209 33.60 -15.70 15.85
N PRO A 210 32.28 -15.49 15.90
CA PRO A 210 31.36 -16.31 15.12
C PRO A 210 31.56 -15.99 13.64
N SER A 211 32.08 -16.96 12.87
CA SER A 211 32.06 -16.87 11.41
C SER A 211 30.63 -16.87 10.91
N VAL A 212 30.28 -15.97 9.98
CA VAL A 212 28.99 -15.99 9.28
C VAL A 212 28.93 -17.22 8.38
N THR A 213 28.61 -18.37 8.96
CA THR A 213 28.19 -19.56 8.24
C THR A 213 26.72 -19.42 7.93
N ALA A 214 26.40 -19.12 6.68
CA ALA A 214 25.08 -19.44 6.14
C ALA A 214 24.78 -20.91 6.46
N GLY A 215 23.63 -21.17 7.09
CA GLY A 215 23.23 -22.53 7.46
C GLY A 215 23.18 -23.45 6.23
N PRO A 216 23.35 -24.77 6.42
CA PRO A 216 23.29 -25.75 5.33
C PRO A 216 21.84 -25.93 4.87
N ASP A 217 21.40 -25.05 3.97
CA ASP A 217 20.13 -25.15 3.27
C ASP A 217 20.38 -25.82 1.92
N ASP A 218 20.41 -27.16 1.90
CA ASP A 218 20.77 -28.02 0.76
C ASP A 218 19.67 -28.10 -0.34
N GLY A 219 18.79 -27.09 -0.40
CA GLY A 219 17.79 -26.93 -1.44
C GLY A 219 18.34 -26.26 -2.71
N PRO A 220 17.84 -26.61 -3.91
CA PRO A 220 18.14 -25.85 -5.12
C PRO A 220 17.53 -24.44 -5.02
N ARG A 221 18.39 -23.43 -4.82
CA ARG A 221 17.96 -22.02 -4.76
C ARG A 221 17.39 -21.54 -6.10
N PRO A 222 16.35 -20.68 -6.09
CA PRO A 222 15.70 -20.20 -7.31
C PRO A 222 16.63 -19.29 -8.12
N ASP A 223 16.48 -19.34 -9.45
CA ASP A 223 17.15 -18.43 -10.39
C ASP A 223 16.38 -17.10 -10.45
N LEU A 224 16.97 -16.05 -9.89
CA LEU A 224 16.36 -14.72 -9.80
C LEU A 224 16.54 -13.87 -11.08
N THR A 225 17.23 -14.37 -12.10
CA THR A 225 17.43 -13.71 -13.41
C THR A 225 16.10 -13.32 -14.05
N ALA A 226 15.09 -14.18 -13.93
CA ALA A 226 13.74 -13.94 -14.43
C ALA A 226 13.00 -12.83 -13.66
N ALA A 227 13.28 -12.69 -12.36
CA ALA A 227 12.72 -11.64 -11.50
C ALA A 227 13.43 -10.26 -11.66
N GLY A 228 14.35 -10.15 -12.63
CA GLY A 228 15.06 -8.91 -12.96
C GLY A 228 16.47 -8.80 -12.40
N TRP A 229 16.97 -9.80 -11.67
CA TRP A 229 18.31 -9.81 -11.06
C TRP A 229 19.41 -10.17 -12.07
N LYS A 230 19.55 -9.33 -13.10
CA LYS A 230 20.55 -9.45 -14.16
C LYS A 230 21.07 -8.08 -14.57
N LEU A 231 22.29 -8.05 -15.09
CA LEU A 231 22.82 -6.85 -15.74
C LEU A 231 22.06 -6.57 -17.05
N ASP A 232 22.04 -5.31 -17.48
CA ASP A 232 21.58 -4.91 -18.81
C ASP A 232 22.66 -5.08 -19.90
N GLU A 233 22.36 -4.67 -21.13
CA GLU A 233 23.28 -4.80 -22.27
C GLU A 233 24.55 -3.94 -22.13
N ASP A 234 24.51 -2.86 -21.33
CA ASP A 234 25.66 -2.01 -21.01
C ASP A 234 26.46 -2.58 -19.81
N GLY A 235 25.95 -3.62 -19.15
CA GLY A 235 26.57 -4.25 -17.99
C GLY A 235 26.30 -3.54 -16.66
N GLU A 236 25.27 -2.68 -16.63
CA GLU A 236 24.80 -1.98 -15.44
C GLU A 236 23.79 -2.84 -14.66
N PRO A 237 23.75 -2.74 -13.31
CA PRO A 237 22.83 -3.50 -12.49
C PRO A 237 21.42 -2.89 -12.50
N PRO A 238 20.37 -3.67 -12.18
CA PRO A 238 18.99 -3.18 -12.21
C PRO A 238 18.84 -2.04 -11.20
N ARG A 239 18.27 -0.90 -11.63
CA ARG A 239 18.09 0.28 -10.76
C ARG A 239 17.04 0.07 -9.69
N ALA A 240 16.04 -0.76 -9.99
CA ALA A 240 15.12 -1.33 -9.03
C ALA A 240 14.69 -2.72 -9.52
N ALA A 241 14.55 -3.66 -8.59
CA ALA A 241 14.07 -5.02 -8.83
C ALA A 241 13.36 -5.50 -7.56
N THR A 242 12.26 -6.23 -7.71
CA THR A 242 11.53 -6.91 -6.61
C THR A 242 11.28 -6.05 -5.35
N GLY A 243 11.02 -4.75 -5.50
CA GLY A 243 10.78 -3.82 -4.37
C GLY A 243 12.05 -3.33 -3.65
N LEU A 244 13.22 -3.51 -4.24
CA LEU A 244 14.49 -2.94 -3.80
C LEU A 244 15.00 -1.93 -4.83
N ALA A 245 15.66 -0.86 -4.39
CA ALA A 245 16.27 0.14 -5.25
C ALA A 245 17.78 0.25 -5.02
N VAL A 246 18.53 0.50 -6.09
CA VAL A 246 20.00 0.57 -6.01
C VAL A 246 20.44 1.81 -5.22
N ALA A 247 21.21 1.57 -4.16
CA ALA A 247 21.78 2.61 -3.30
C ALA A 247 23.24 2.91 -3.68
N ARG A 248 23.99 1.90 -4.11
CA ARG A 248 25.39 2.02 -4.54
C ARG A 248 25.73 1.01 -5.62
N VAL A 249 26.56 1.42 -6.58
CA VAL A 249 27.20 0.54 -7.57
C VAL A 249 28.71 0.75 -7.51
N LEU A 250 29.48 -0.32 -7.70
CA LEU A 250 30.94 -0.32 -7.70
C LEU A 250 31.47 -1.29 -8.75
N ALA A 251 32.39 -0.82 -9.59
CA ALA A 251 33.08 -1.63 -10.58
C ALA A 251 34.46 -2.04 -10.04
N LEU A 252 34.64 -3.33 -9.81
CA LEU A 252 35.88 -3.97 -9.36
C LEU A 252 36.61 -4.57 -10.56
N GLY A 253 37.95 -4.61 -10.50
CA GLY A 253 38.73 -5.19 -11.60
C GLY A 253 40.06 -5.78 -11.12
N ALA A 254 40.62 -6.70 -11.90
CA ALA A 254 41.82 -7.46 -11.54
C ALA A 254 43.09 -6.63 -11.26
N ARG A 255 43.07 -5.31 -11.50
CA ARG A 255 44.18 -4.37 -11.17
C ARG A 255 44.00 -3.64 -9.85
N ASP A 256 42.77 -3.58 -9.34
CA ASP A 256 42.43 -2.92 -8.08
C ASP A 256 41.47 -3.86 -7.31
N PRO A 257 42.01 -4.95 -6.74
CA PRO A 257 41.18 -6.02 -6.17
C PRO A 257 40.60 -5.64 -4.80
N ALA A 258 40.90 -4.47 -4.25
CA ALA A 258 40.38 -4.04 -2.95
C ALA A 258 39.97 -2.56 -2.98
N GLN A 259 38.69 -2.28 -2.76
CA GLN A 259 38.14 -0.92 -2.89
C GLN A 259 37.22 -0.56 -1.72
N GLU A 260 37.24 0.70 -1.30
CA GLU A 260 36.31 1.20 -0.29
C GLU A 260 34.91 1.41 -0.88
N VAL A 261 33.89 1.00 -0.13
CA VAL A 261 32.48 1.19 -0.45
C VAL A 261 31.75 1.81 0.74
N SER A 262 30.80 2.71 0.47
CA SER A 262 29.89 3.25 1.47
C SER A 262 28.48 3.38 0.88
N TRP A 263 27.48 3.18 1.74
CA TRP A 263 26.06 3.22 1.38
C TRP A 263 25.23 3.92 2.47
N PRO A 264 24.22 4.70 2.09
CA PRO A 264 23.41 5.46 3.03
C PRO A 264 22.42 4.56 3.77
N ALA A 265 22.19 4.86 5.06
CA ALA A 265 21.11 4.28 5.84
C ALA A 265 19.76 4.88 5.42
N PRO A 266 18.77 4.08 4.97
CA PRO A 266 17.38 4.53 4.86
C PRO A 266 16.80 4.83 6.25
N MET A 267 15.79 5.70 6.28
CA MET A 267 14.88 5.75 7.42
C MET A 267 14.13 4.42 7.51
N ASN A 268 14.10 3.82 8.69
CA ASN A 268 13.37 2.60 9.02
C ASN A 268 13.77 1.31 8.27
N ALA A 269 14.94 1.25 7.64
CA ALA A 269 15.47 -0.04 7.15
C ALA A 269 16.27 -0.75 8.24
N ASP A 270 16.05 -2.06 8.36
CA ASP A 270 16.78 -2.95 9.27
C ASP A 270 17.96 -3.67 8.58
N ALA A 271 17.95 -3.81 7.24
CA ALA A 271 19.10 -4.24 6.44
C ALA A 271 19.23 -3.51 5.09
N SER A 272 20.41 -3.63 4.49
CA SER A 272 20.69 -3.41 3.06
C SER A 272 21.01 -4.76 2.41
N PHE A 273 21.00 -4.85 1.08
CA PHE A 273 21.22 -6.12 0.37
C PHE A 273 22.22 -5.97 -0.78
N ALA A 274 23.14 -6.90 -0.93
CA ALA A 274 24.21 -6.87 -1.93
C ALA A 274 24.13 -8.01 -2.96
N VAL A 275 24.50 -7.69 -4.20
CA VAL A 275 24.68 -8.66 -5.30
C VAL A 275 25.98 -8.35 -6.05
N LEU A 276 26.73 -9.39 -6.38
CA LEU A 276 28.00 -9.32 -7.09
C LEU A 276 27.91 -10.10 -8.41
N TRP A 277 28.20 -9.44 -9.54
CA TRP A 277 28.28 -10.07 -10.87
C TRP A 277 29.72 -10.04 -11.40
N CYS A 278 30.25 -11.16 -11.86
CA CYS A 278 31.66 -11.32 -12.24
C CYS A 278 31.81 -11.94 -13.62
N ASP A 279 32.85 -11.55 -14.37
CA ASP A 279 33.26 -12.28 -15.57
C ASP A 279 33.79 -13.66 -15.15
N MET A 280 33.10 -14.72 -15.57
CA MET A 280 33.42 -16.07 -15.13
C MET A 280 34.59 -16.69 -15.92
N PRO A 281 35.51 -17.40 -15.25
CA PRO A 281 36.50 -18.21 -15.94
C PRO A 281 35.83 -19.38 -16.70
N PRO A 282 36.46 -19.95 -17.74
CA PRO A 282 35.93 -21.10 -18.47
C PRO A 282 35.66 -22.29 -17.54
N ALA A 283 34.38 -22.65 -17.34
CA ALA A 283 33.91 -23.66 -16.38
C ALA A 283 34.43 -25.10 -16.59
N GLN A 284 35.23 -25.34 -17.63
CA GLN A 284 35.84 -26.63 -17.96
C GLN A 284 37.29 -26.74 -17.45
N ASP A 285 37.91 -25.64 -16.99
CA ASP A 285 39.26 -25.65 -16.44
C ASP A 285 39.23 -25.77 -14.91
N ALA A 286 39.51 -26.98 -14.42
CA ALA A 286 39.55 -27.30 -12.98
C ALA A 286 40.72 -26.66 -12.22
N HIS A 287 41.59 -25.89 -12.89
CA HIS A 287 42.65 -25.11 -12.25
C HIS A 287 42.26 -23.66 -11.94
N LEU A 288 41.11 -23.19 -12.41
CA LEU A 288 40.63 -21.82 -12.18
C LEU A 288 39.63 -21.79 -11.01
N THR A 289 39.83 -20.84 -10.11
CA THR A 289 38.96 -20.63 -8.94
C THR A 289 37.82 -19.71 -9.32
N VAL A 290 36.58 -20.12 -9.05
CA VAL A 290 35.39 -19.26 -9.24
C VAL A 290 35.58 -17.95 -8.47
N PRO A 291 35.40 -16.78 -9.11
CA PRO A 291 35.55 -15.51 -8.42
C PRO A 291 34.50 -15.34 -7.32
N SER A 292 34.83 -14.54 -6.32
CA SER A 292 33.95 -14.08 -5.25
C SER A 292 34.49 -12.76 -4.69
N ALA A 293 33.79 -12.13 -3.75
CA ALA A 293 34.39 -11.07 -2.95
C ALA A 293 34.09 -11.24 -1.45
N THR A 294 34.92 -10.63 -0.62
CA THR A 294 34.68 -10.48 0.82
C THR A 294 34.52 -8.99 1.12
N LEU A 295 33.40 -8.59 1.72
CA LEU A 295 33.16 -7.23 2.18
C LEU A 295 33.36 -7.15 3.69
N ALA A 296 34.44 -6.50 4.11
CA ALA A 296 34.72 -6.24 5.52
C ALA A 296 33.94 -5.01 6.01
N VAL A 297 33.06 -5.17 6.99
CA VAL A 297 32.23 -4.10 7.57
C VAL A 297 32.42 -4.09 9.09
N GLY A 298 33.17 -3.11 9.60
CA GLY A 298 33.53 -3.08 11.02
C GLY A 298 34.40 -4.27 11.41
N ALA A 299 33.82 -5.20 12.17
CA ALA A 299 34.46 -6.47 12.58
C ALA A 299 33.98 -7.70 11.78
N ASP A 300 32.94 -7.54 10.96
CA ASP A 300 32.35 -8.63 10.16
C ASP A 300 33.04 -8.77 8.79
N GLU A 301 33.22 -10.02 8.34
CA GLU A 301 33.61 -10.35 6.97
C GLU A 301 32.42 -11.01 6.27
N VAL A 302 31.84 -10.32 5.28
CA VAL A 302 30.64 -10.76 4.57
C VAL A 302 31.02 -11.38 3.21
N PRO A 303 30.79 -12.69 2.99
CA PRO A 303 31.08 -13.32 1.71
C PRO A 303 30.03 -12.95 0.65
N LEU A 304 30.49 -12.51 -0.52
CA LEU A 304 29.70 -12.13 -1.68
C LEU A 304 29.97 -13.13 -2.82
N PRO A 305 29.06 -14.09 -3.07
CA PRO A 305 29.21 -15.03 -4.19
C PRO A 305 29.00 -14.30 -5.52
N CYS A 306 29.80 -14.62 -6.54
CA CYS A 306 29.61 -14.10 -7.89
C CYS A 306 28.46 -14.82 -8.61
N ALA A 307 27.51 -14.05 -9.13
CA ALA A 307 26.75 -14.42 -10.31
C ALA A 307 27.58 -14.16 -11.59
N GLY A 308 27.34 -14.88 -12.67
CA GLY A 308 27.93 -14.60 -13.98
C GLY A 308 27.33 -13.35 -14.60
N ARG A 309 28.16 -12.48 -15.19
CA ARG A 309 27.68 -11.30 -15.95
C ARG A 309 26.85 -11.67 -17.18
N ASP A 310 27.02 -12.88 -17.70
CA ASP A 310 26.25 -13.50 -18.78
C ASP A 310 24.98 -14.24 -18.29
N GLY A 311 24.75 -14.28 -16.96
CA GLY A 311 23.67 -15.01 -16.32
C GLY A 311 24.03 -16.43 -15.84
N SER A 312 25.28 -16.89 -15.97
CA SER A 312 25.70 -18.23 -15.52
C SER A 312 26.99 -18.19 -14.69
N PRO A 313 26.95 -18.45 -13.36
CA PRO A 313 25.78 -18.86 -12.58
C PRO A 313 24.77 -17.72 -12.37
N PRO A 314 23.48 -18.01 -12.21
CA PRO A 314 22.47 -16.99 -11.95
C PRO A 314 22.63 -16.35 -10.57
N VAL A 315 21.99 -15.21 -10.36
CA VAL A 315 21.74 -14.68 -9.00
C VAL A 315 20.74 -15.63 -8.33
N THR A 316 21.15 -16.23 -7.20
CA THR A 316 20.35 -17.23 -6.44
C THR A 316 19.93 -16.76 -5.06
N GLY A 317 20.19 -15.49 -4.75
CA GLY A 317 19.90 -14.85 -3.47
C GLY A 317 20.66 -13.52 -3.36
N LEU A 318 20.27 -12.71 -2.39
CA LEU A 318 20.93 -11.45 -2.06
C LEU A 318 21.62 -11.60 -0.70
N VAL A 319 22.77 -10.98 -0.52
CA VAL A 319 23.51 -11.05 0.74
C VAL A 319 23.11 -9.86 1.62
N PRO A 320 22.61 -10.08 2.85
CA PRO A 320 22.29 -8.98 3.74
C PRO A 320 23.55 -8.22 4.20
N LEU A 321 23.37 -6.95 4.52
CA LEU A 321 24.36 -6.01 5.02
C LEU A 321 23.72 -5.12 6.10
N PRO A 322 24.51 -4.47 6.97
CA PRO A 322 24.01 -3.41 7.84
C PRO A 322 23.23 -2.35 7.03
N PRO A 323 22.14 -1.78 7.58
CA PRO A 323 21.23 -0.91 6.84
C PRO A 323 21.88 0.37 6.31
N GLY A 324 23.05 0.76 6.86
CA GLY A 324 23.95 1.74 6.27
C GLY A 324 25.36 1.55 6.82
N GLY A 325 26.38 1.97 6.08
CA GLY A 325 27.75 1.78 6.54
C GLY A 325 28.82 2.08 5.50
N SER A 326 30.04 1.68 5.86
CA SER A 326 31.22 1.70 4.98
C SER A 326 32.09 0.48 5.26
N GLY A 327 32.71 -0.05 4.22
CA GLY A 327 33.57 -1.22 4.31
C GLY A 327 34.59 -1.28 3.18
N GLN A 328 35.47 -2.28 3.22
CA GLN A 328 36.38 -2.60 2.14
C GLN A 328 35.92 -3.90 1.48
N VAL A 329 35.60 -3.85 0.19
CA VAL A 329 35.37 -5.07 -0.60
C VAL A 329 36.70 -5.54 -1.19
N ARG A 330 37.00 -6.83 -1.06
CA ARG A 330 38.15 -7.50 -1.68
C ARG A 330 37.66 -8.60 -2.62
N LEU A 331 38.04 -8.54 -3.89
CA LEU A 331 37.80 -9.60 -4.87
C LEU A 331 38.81 -10.74 -4.70
N GLU A 332 38.33 -11.97 -4.84
CA GLU A 332 39.07 -13.23 -4.69
C GLU A 332 38.74 -14.17 -5.86
N GLY A 333 39.61 -15.16 -6.12
CA GLY A 333 39.48 -16.07 -7.26
C GLY A 333 40.00 -15.50 -8.60
N ASP A 334 39.75 -16.23 -9.70
CA ASP A 334 40.36 -15.97 -11.01
C ASP A 334 39.38 -15.28 -11.96
N LEU A 335 39.66 -14.02 -12.33
CA LEU A 335 38.98 -13.32 -13.43
C LEU A 335 39.66 -13.57 -14.79
N PRO A 336 38.89 -13.63 -15.90
CA PRO A 336 39.44 -13.59 -17.25
C PRO A 336 40.34 -12.36 -17.52
N PRO A 337 41.32 -12.43 -18.44
CA PRO A 337 42.19 -11.30 -18.76
C PRO A 337 41.42 -10.08 -19.29
N GLY A 338 41.33 -9.03 -18.46
CA GLY A 338 40.56 -7.82 -18.77
C GLY A 338 39.09 -7.86 -18.33
N GLY A 339 38.65 -8.95 -17.70
CA GLY A 339 37.36 -9.03 -17.03
C GLY A 339 37.33 -8.23 -15.72
N GLY A 340 36.12 -8.05 -15.19
CA GLY A 340 35.85 -7.35 -13.95
C GLY A 340 34.65 -7.93 -13.20
N ALA A 341 34.25 -7.21 -12.17
CA ALA A 341 33.04 -7.49 -11.41
C ALA A 341 32.27 -6.20 -11.10
N THR A 342 30.94 -6.29 -10.99
CA THR A 342 30.07 -5.21 -10.53
C THR A 342 29.44 -5.66 -9.21
N LEU A 343 29.70 -4.90 -8.14
CA LEU A 343 28.97 -4.98 -6.88
C LEU A 343 27.88 -3.92 -6.90
N ALA A 344 26.64 -4.29 -6.58
CA ALA A 344 25.58 -3.35 -6.28
C ALA A 344 25.00 -3.62 -4.88
N ILE A 345 24.75 -2.53 -4.15
CA ILE A 345 24.08 -2.53 -2.85
C ILE A 345 22.72 -1.85 -3.03
N TYR A 346 21.70 -2.47 -2.47
CA TYR A 346 20.30 -2.14 -2.57
C TYR A 346 19.73 -1.82 -1.20
N ASN A 347 18.80 -0.89 -1.19
CA ASN A 347 17.98 -0.55 -0.03
C ASN A 347 16.52 -0.86 -0.35
N GLU A 348 15.72 -1.06 0.69
CA GLU A 348 14.27 -1.14 0.52
C GLU A 348 13.70 0.12 -0.11
N ALA A 349 12.78 -0.08 -1.04
CA ALA A 349 11.99 0.98 -1.65
C ALA A 349 10.52 0.58 -1.66
N GLY A 350 9.62 1.54 -1.47
CA GLY A 350 8.17 1.32 -1.55
C GLY A 350 7.65 0.99 -2.96
N SER A 351 8.51 0.58 -3.89
CA SER A 351 8.16 0.29 -5.28
C SER A 351 7.54 -1.11 -5.43
N ALA A 352 6.24 -1.21 -5.13
CA ALA A 352 5.41 -2.34 -5.53
C ALA A 352 5.26 -2.47 -7.06
N ASP A 353 5.72 -1.47 -7.82
CA ASP A 353 5.51 -1.32 -9.27
C ASP A 353 6.46 -2.13 -10.18
N ALA A 354 7.34 -2.98 -9.62
CA ALA A 354 8.18 -3.84 -10.44
C ALA A 354 7.35 -5.02 -10.99
N PRO A 355 7.17 -5.17 -12.32
CA PRO A 355 6.35 -6.25 -12.87
C PRO A 355 7.02 -7.61 -12.62
N LEU A 356 6.51 -8.34 -11.63
CA LEU A 356 7.00 -9.67 -11.29
C LEU A 356 6.59 -10.72 -12.36
N PRO A 357 7.37 -11.79 -12.56
CA PRO A 357 7.03 -12.86 -13.50
C PRO A 357 5.67 -13.51 -13.16
N ARG A 358 4.72 -13.53 -14.10
CA ARG A 358 3.41 -14.18 -13.88
C ARG A 358 3.50 -15.72 -13.83
N GLY A 359 4.54 -16.32 -14.43
CA GLY A 359 4.80 -17.77 -14.39
C GLY A 359 3.94 -18.62 -15.33
N SER A 360 4.11 -19.94 -15.21
CA SER A 360 3.19 -20.92 -15.78
C SER A 360 2.25 -21.46 -14.70
N LEU A 361 1.01 -21.75 -15.09
CA LEU A 361 -0.04 -22.22 -14.18
C LEU A 361 0.16 -23.71 -13.85
N GLY A 362 1.21 -24.03 -13.09
CA GLY A 362 1.44 -25.37 -12.57
C GLY A 362 0.44 -25.74 -11.48
N ASP A 363 0.14 -27.02 -11.34
CA ASP A 363 -0.60 -27.54 -10.19
C ASP A 363 0.24 -27.41 -8.92
N ALA A 364 -0.43 -27.15 -7.79
CA ALA A 364 0.23 -27.14 -6.49
C ALA A 364 0.82 -28.54 -6.16
N PRO A 365 1.99 -28.62 -5.50
CA PRO A 365 2.54 -29.90 -5.06
C PRO A 365 1.60 -30.58 -4.07
N GLU A 366 1.61 -31.92 -4.04
CA GLU A 366 0.78 -32.68 -3.11
C GLU A 366 1.11 -32.29 -1.65
N ALA A 367 0.06 -32.14 -0.84
CA ALA A 367 0.19 -31.82 0.56
C ALA A 367 0.68 -33.05 1.35
N PRO A 368 1.63 -32.93 2.29
CA PRO A 368 2.12 -34.09 3.02
C PRO A 368 1.00 -34.73 3.84
N GLU A 369 1.06 -36.04 4.05
CA GLU A 369 0.12 -36.73 4.92
C GLU A 369 0.17 -36.13 6.35
N GLY A 370 -1.00 -35.94 6.98
CA GLY A 370 -1.09 -35.26 8.27
C GLY A 370 -0.99 -33.73 8.22
N SER A 371 -1.13 -33.10 7.04
CA SER A 371 -1.23 -31.65 6.92
C SER A 371 -2.67 -31.15 6.76
N VAL A 372 -2.91 -29.91 7.19
CA VAL A 372 -4.15 -29.16 6.94
C VAL A 372 -3.91 -28.14 5.84
N VAL A 373 -4.46 -28.41 4.65
CA VAL A 373 -4.51 -27.43 3.55
C VAL A 373 -5.63 -26.43 3.80
N LEU A 374 -5.35 -25.14 3.66
CA LEU A 374 -6.33 -24.05 3.67
C LEU A 374 -6.96 -23.94 2.28
N ASP A 375 -8.26 -23.59 2.21
CA ASP A 375 -8.97 -23.47 0.93
C ASP A 375 -8.69 -22.09 0.31
N PRO A 376 -8.00 -21.99 -0.85
CA PRO A 376 -7.68 -20.70 -1.46
C PRO A 376 -8.91 -20.00 -2.06
N THR A 377 -10.04 -20.70 -2.20
CA THR A 377 -11.29 -20.14 -2.73
C THR A 377 -12.18 -19.52 -1.65
N ASP A 378 -12.03 -19.96 -0.39
CA ASP A 378 -12.82 -19.43 0.72
C ASP A 378 -12.21 -18.11 1.24
N THR A 379 -12.51 -17.02 0.55
CA THR A 379 -11.92 -15.70 0.77
C THR A 379 -12.86 -14.71 1.45
N VAL A 380 -12.28 -13.68 2.06
CA VAL A 380 -12.96 -12.46 2.53
C VAL A 380 -12.31 -11.22 1.91
N PRO A 381 -13.09 -10.20 1.50
CA PRO A 381 -12.55 -8.93 1.01
C PRO A 381 -11.76 -8.20 2.10
N THR A 382 -10.56 -7.74 1.76
CA THR A 382 -9.68 -6.93 2.63
C THR A 382 -9.69 -5.47 2.17
N PRO A 383 -10.19 -4.50 2.97
CA PRO A 383 -10.39 -3.15 2.47
C PRO A 383 -9.12 -2.29 2.29
N ASP A 384 -8.14 -2.37 3.20
CA ASP A 384 -7.33 -1.18 3.52
C ASP A 384 -5.97 -1.03 2.80
N TYR A 385 -5.58 -1.99 1.95
CA TYR A 385 -4.30 -1.92 1.20
C TYR A 385 -4.45 -2.05 -0.31
N GLY A 386 -5.58 -1.57 -0.84
CA GLY A 386 -5.80 -1.40 -2.26
C GLY A 386 -6.38 -2.62 -3.00
N PRO A 387 -6.77 -2.45 -4.28
CA PRO A 387 -7.65 -3.36 -5.01
C PRO A 387 -7.01 -4.70 -5.45
N GLY A 388 -5.84 -5.06 -4.92
CA GLY A 388 -5.08 -6.28 -5.28
C GLY A 388 -4.80 -7.24 -4.12
N ARG A 389 -5.34 -6.97 -2.92
CA ARG A 389 -5.24 -7.88 -1.77
C ARG A 389 -6.53 -8.69 -1.55
N ARG A 390 -6.36 -9.93 -1.12
CA ARG A 390 -7.41 -10.81 -0.59
C ARG A 390 -6.89 -11.50 0.66
N ALA A 391 -7.80 -11.97 1.51
CA ALA A 391 -7.45 -12.92 2.56
C ALA A 391 -8.28 -14.19 2.47
N LEU A 392 -7.66 -15.31 2.86
CA LEU A 392 -8.38 -16.56 3.10
C LEU A 392 -9.12 -16.46 4.43
N ARG A 393 -10.24 -17.17 4.55
CA ARG A 393 -10.92 -17.26 5.85
C ARG A 393 -10.02 -17.92 6.90
N PRO A 394 -9.99 -17.39 8.13
CA PRO A 394 -9.25 -17.99 9.23
C PRO A 394 -9.63 -19.47 9.47
N VAL A 395 -8.63 -20.32 9.68
CA VAL A 395 -8.82 -21.75 9.98
C VAL A 395 -8.11 -22.10 11.27
N SER A 396 -8.84 -22.61 12.26
CA SER A 396 -8.20 -23.12 13.48
C SER A 396 -7.74 -24.57 13.34
N VAL A 397 -6.53 -24.81 13.83
CA VAL A 397 -5.81 -26.07 13.74
C VAL A 397 -5.14 -26.40 15.07
N GLU A 398 -5.04 -27.68 15.37
CA GLU A 398 -4.27 -28.20 16.49
C GLU A 398 -2.87 -28.55 16.01
N VAL A 399 -1.86 -27.83 16.51
CA VAL A 399 -0.44 -27.94 16.13
C VAL A 399 0.40 -28.52 17.27
N GLY A 400 1.53 -29.14 16.93
CA GLY A 400 2.56 -29.60 17.87
C GLY A 400 3.83 -28.74 17.82
N HIS A 401 4.85 -29.13 18.60
CA HIS A 401 6.14 -28.44 18.66
C HIS A 401 6.88 -28.37 17.31
N ASP A 402 6.83 -29.47 16.54
CA ASP A 402 7.50 -29.63 15.25
C ASP A 402 6.60 -29.29 14.04
N SER A 403 5.43 -28.69 14.29
CA SER A 403 4.57 -28.18 13.22
C SER A 403 5.21 -26.99 12.50
N ALA A 404 4.85 -26.82 11.23
CA ALA A 404 5.35 -25.75 10.36
C ALA A 404 4.30 -25.36 9.32
N VAL A 405 4.44 -24.18 8.72
CA VAL A 405 3.61 -23.71 7.60
C VAL A 405 4.38 -23.90 6.29
N ARG A 406 3.86 -24.74 5.39
CA ARG A 406 4.35 -24.83 4.00
C ARG A 406 3.50 -23.95 3.10
N VAL A 407 4.13 -23.03 2.39
CA VAL A 407 3.51 -22.16 1.39
C VAL A 407 4.05 -22.54 0.00
N TRP A 408 3.16 -22.76 -0.96
CA TRP A 408 3.47 -22.83 -2.38
C TRP A 408 2.75 -21.73 -3.15
N VAL A 409 3.45 -21.18 -4.13
CA VAL A 409 3.07 -19.98 -4.89
C VAL A 409 3.22 -20.24 -6.38
N GLY A 410 2.11 -20.42 -7.10
CA GLY A 410 2.13 -20.69 -8.56
C GLY A 410 2.25 -19.44 -9.44
N ARG A 411 2.31 -18.25 -8.84
CA ARG A 411 2.64 -16.95 -9.46
C ARG A 411 3.52 -16.16 -8.50
N SER A 412 4.18 -15.09 -8.97
CA SER A 412 4.88 -14.14 -8.10
C SER A 412 3.90 -13.15 -7.44
N GLY A 413 4.26 -12.63 -6.26
CA GLY A 413 3.43 -11.72 -5.47
C GLY A 413 3.84 -11.72 -3.99
N ALA A 414 2.93 -11.38 -3.09
CA ALA A 414 3.18 -11.44 -1.63
C ALA A 414 2.19 -12.36 -0.90
N VAL A 415 2.68 -13.09 0.09
CA VAL A 415 1.90 -13.90 1.03
C VAL A 415 2.30 -13.53 2.46
N ALA A 416 1.34 -13.08 3.27
CA ALA A 416 1.45 -13.06 4.72
C ALA A 416 0.76 -14.31 5.27
N VAL A 417 1.40 -15.01 6.21
CA VAL A 417 0.74 -16.03 7.03
C VAL A 417 0.91 -15.68 8.50
N ASP A 418 -0.19 -15.35 9.16
CA ASP A 418 -0.27 -15.19 10.61
C ASP A 418 -0.72 -16.51 11.25
N VAL A 419 -0.06 -16.92 12.33
CA VAL A 419 -0.45 -18.05 13.16
C VAL A 419 -0.68 -17.54 14.59
N GLY A 420 -1.93 -17.58 15.04
CA GLY A 420 -2.36 -17.05 16.33
C GLY A 420 -2.05 -15.56 16.50
N GLY A 421 -2.09 -14.77 15.42
CA GLY A 421 -1.73 -13.34 15.44
C GLY A 421 -0.23 -13.03 15.43
N ALA A 422 0.64 -14.04 15.29
CA ALA A 422 2.07 -13.86 15.08
C ALA A 422 2.45 -14.27 13.64
N PRO A 423 3.20 -13.44 12.88
CA PRO A 423 3.56 -13.76 11.50
C PRO A 423 4.56 -14.92 11.47
N ALA A 424 4.23 -15.97 10.71
CA ALA A 424 5.15 -17.06 10.36
C ALA A 424 6.07 -16.68 9.19
N THR A 425 5.63 -15.74 8.35
CA THR A 425 6.41 -15.15 7.24
C THR A 425 7.27 -13.96 7.69
N ASP A 426 7.83 -14.03 8.90
CA ASP A 426 8.68 -13.00 9.55
C ASP A 426 10.12 -13.52 9.69
N ASP A 427 11.11 -12.67 9.48
CA ASP A 427 12.54 -12.97 9.75
C ASP A 427 13.04 -12.37 11.08
N GLY A 428 12.16 -11.70 11.80
CA GLY A 428 12.38 -11.04 13.08
C GLY A 428 12.06 -9.54 13.06
N ASP A 429 11.82 -8.94 11.90
CA ASP A 429 11.53 -7.51 11.73
C ASP A 429 10.24 -7.08 12.45
N VAL A 430 9.13 -7.79 12.22
CA VAL A 430 7.84 -7.49 12.87
C VAL A 430 7.91 -7.77 14.36
N ARG A 431 8.53 -8.87 14.80
CA ARG A 431 8.74 -9.12 16.23
C ARG A 431 9.50 -7.97 16.90
N ALA A 432 10.62 -7.52 16.32
CA ALA A 432 11.41 -6.42 16.88
C ALA A 432 10.66 -5.08 16.85
N ALA A 433 9.82 -4.84 15.83
CA ALA A 433 8.94 -3.68 15.77
C ALA A 433 7.83 -3.71 16.84
N ARG A 434 7.22 -4.88 17.08
CA ARG A 434 6.20 -5.08 18.14
C ARG A 434 6.81 -4.90 19.54
N GLU A 435 8.00 -5.45 19.79
CA GLU A 435 8.70 -5.25 21.06
C GLU A 435 9.11 -3.80 21.32
N ARG A 436 9.46 -3.05 20.25
CA ARG A 436 9.74 -1.60 20.29
C ARG A 436 8.47 -0.82 20.66
N LEU A 437 7.39 -1.00 19.92
CA LEU A 437 6.09 -0.36 20.19
C LEU A 437 5.56 -0.66 21.60
N ALA A 438 5.74 -1.88 22.10
CA ALA A 438 5.35 -2.25 23.46
C ALA A 438 6.22 -1.59 24.56
N ARG A 439 7.42 -1.11 24.23
CA ARG A 439 8.35 -0.41 25.14
C ARG A 439 8.31 1.11 25.02
N ASP A 440 7.83 1.68 23.93
CA ASP A 440 7.79 3.13 23.71
C ASP A 440 6.74 3.86 24.59
N GLY A 441 5.98 3.13 25.42
CA GLY A 441 5.25 3.66 26.59
C GLY A 441 6.05 3.67 27.89
N GLY A 442 7.35 3.33 27.85
CA GLY A 442 8.28 3.27 28.97
C GLY A 442 9.35 4.39 28.94
N PRO A 443 10.14 4.57 30.01
CA PRO A 443 11.04 5.71 30.14
C PRO A 443 12.19 5.69 29.12
N GLU A 444 12.47 6.86 28.54
CA GLU A 444 13.58 7.12 27.62
C GLU A 444 14.93 6.58 28.14
N GLY A 445 15.72 5.92 27.30
CA GLY A 445 17.12 5.65 27.62
C GLY A 445 17.85 4.59 26.79
N SER A 446 17.14 3.58 26.31
CA SER A 446 17.72 2.52 25.47
C SER A 446 16.95 2.41 24.16
N GLN A 447 17.58 2.76 23.03
CA GLN A 447 17.10 2.30 21.73
C GLN A 447 17.02 0.77 21.79
N PRO A 448 15.89 0.15 21.42
CA PRO A 448 15.84 -1.30 21.37
C PRO A 448 16.83 -1.80 20.31
N ASP A 449 17.46 -2.94 20.62
CA ASP A 449 18.30 -3.63 19.64
C ASP A 449 17.48 -3.83 18.36
N ARG A 450 18.04 -3.37 17.23
CA ARG A 450 17.48 -3.71 15.92
C ARG A 450 17.57 -5.23 15.71
N PRO A 451 16.68 -5.83 14.90
CA PRO A 451 16.89 -7.20 14.47
C PRO A 451 18.30 -7.33 13.87
N ASP A 452 18.95 -8.48 14.08
CA ASP A 452 20.30 -8.69 13.54
C ASP A 452 20.22 -8.68 12.02
N TRP A 453 20.80 -7.68 11.38
CA TRP A 453 20.84 -7.55 9.92
C TRP A 453 21.34 -8.83 9.23
N ARG A 454 22.17 -9.66 9.90
CA ARG A 454 22.67 -10.94 9.38
C ARG A 454 21.57 -11.99 9.17
N THR A 455 20.46 -11.90 9.90
CA THR A 455 19.32 -12.82 9.78
C THR A 455 18.25 -12.33 8.80
N GLN A 456 18.37 -11.09 8.32
CA GLN A 456 17.38 -10.45 7.46
C GLN A 456 17.41 -11.03 6.03
N GLN A 457 16.24 -11.19 5.42
CA GLN A 457 16.08 -11.86 4.14
C GLN A 457 15.33 -10.96 3.17
N ALA A 458 15.91 -10.65 2.02
CA ALA A 458 15.35 -9.68 1.07
C ALA A 458 13.93 -10.00 0.55
N ASP A 459 13.55 -11.28 0.58
CA ASP A 459 12.22 -11.77 0.22
C ASP A 459 11.25 -11.89 1.41
N LEU A 460 11.68 -11.67 2.65
CA LEU A 460 10.81 -11.53 3.83
C LEU A 460 10.80 -10.07 4.28
N ARG A 461 9.64 -9.40 4.24
CA ARG A 461 9.53 -7.98 4.61
C ARG A 461 8.22 -7.62 5.27
N TRP A 462 8.31 -7.14 6.50
CA TRP A 462 7.21 -6.73 7.36
C TRP A 462 6.21 -7.88 7.52
N GLY A 463 6.71 -9.05 7.91
CA GLY A 463 5.91 -10.27 8.13
C GLY A 463 5.31 -10.88 6.87
N ARG A 464 5.81 -10.55 5.67
CA ARG A 464 5.32 -11.06 4.38
C ARG A 464 6.43 -11.71 3.58
N TRP A 465 6.15 -12.87 2.99
CA TRP A 465 7.01 -13.48 1.98
C TRP A 465 6.66 -12.96 0.58
N LEU A 466 7.67 -12.47 -0.13
CA LEU A 466 7.61 -11.95 -1.48
C LEU A 466 8.12 -13.01 -2.45
N ALA A 467 7.22 -13.85 -2.93
CA ALA A 467 7.50 -14.82 -3.96
C ALA A 467 7.95 -14.12 -5.26
N TRP A 468 9.23 -14.18 -5.57
CA TRP A 468 9.79 -13.55 -6.76
C TRP A 468 9.75 -14.47 -7.97
N VAL A 469 9.86 -15.79 -7.77
CA VAL A 469 9.78 -16.79 -8.84
C VAL A 469 8.53 -17.67 -8.67
N PRO A 470 7.71 -17.82 -9.73
CA PRO A 470 6.57 -18.72 -9.71
C PRO A 470 6.98 -20.19 -9.59
N GLY A 471 6.22 -20.95 -8.80
CA GLY A 471 6.45 -22.38 -8.53
C GLY A 471 7.25 -22.64 -7.25
N GLU A 472 7.70 -21.61 -6.53
CA GLU A 472 8.43 -21.75 -5.27
C GLU A 472 7.60 -22.48 -4.20
N VAL A 473 8.30 -23.28 -3.39
CA VAL A 473 7.78 -23.90 -2.16
C VAL A 473 8.69 -23.47 -1.03
N ARG A 474 8.13 -22.86 0.01
CA ARG A 474 8.87 -22.46 1.21
C ARG A 474 8.18 -23.01 2.45
N THR A 475 8.97 -23.41 3.44
CA THR A 475 8.47 -23.86 4.74
C THR A 475 8.95 -22.88 5.80
N PHE A 476 8.05 -22.52 6.70
CA PHE A 476 8.25 -21.59 7.80
C PHE A 476 7.93 -22.31 9.10
N ASP A 477 8.82 -22.26 10.08
CA ASP A 477 8.53 -22.80 11.41
C ASP A 477 7.40 -22.02 12.09
N LEU A 478 6.74 -22.61 13.07
CA LEU A 478 5.78 -21.86 13.89
C LEU A 478 6.49 -20.77 14.73
N PRO A 479 5.92 -19.55 14.83
CA PRO A 479 6.45 -18.51 15.70
C PRO A 479 6.54 -18.97 17.15
N ASP A 480 7.63 -18.64 17.84
CA ASP A 480 7.88 -19.08 19.22
C ASP A 480 6.75 -18.74 20.19
N ALA A 481 6.05 -17.62 19.96
CA ALA A 481 4.91 -17.17 20.76
C ALA A 481 3.67 -18.09 20.70
N VAL A 482 3.58 -18.98 19.70
CA VAL A 482 2.46 -19.92 19.51
C VAL A 482 2.92 -21.39 19.37
N ARG A 483 4.23 -21.64 19.45
CA ARG A 483 4.81 -22.98 19.36
C ARG A 483 4.64 -23.73 20.70
N PRO A 484 3.95 -24.88 20.75
CA PRO A 484 3.80 -25.67 21.97
C PRO A 484 5.14 -26.18 22.50
N ALA A 485 5.18 -26.56 23.79
CA ALA A 485 6.32 -27.29 24.33
C ALA A 485 6.43 -28.71 23.70
N PRO A 486 7.62 -29.34 23.68
CA PRO A 486 7.80 -30.68 23.13
C PRO A 486 6.84 -31.72 23.72
N GLY A 487 6.00 -32.33 22.87
CA GLY A 487 4.99 -33.31 23.25
C GLY A 487 3.63 -32.74 23.65
N GLU A 488 3.47 -31.42 23.71
CA GLU A 488 2.19 -30.74 23.87
C GLU A 488 1.59 -30.39 22.50
N ARG A 489 0.28 -30.11 22.47
CA ARG A 489 -0.43 -29.58 21.30
C ARG A 489 -1.31 -28.41 21.70
N ALA A 490 -1.38 -27.39 20.86
CA ALA A 490 -2.19 -26.19 21.09
C ALA A 490 -3.12 -25.92 19.90
N THR A 491 -4.26 -25.27 20.15
CA THR A 491 -5.12 -24.75 19.09
C THR A 491 -4.67 -23.35 18.71
N VAL A 492 -4.38 -23.13 17.43
CA VAL A 492 -4.03 -21.82 16.85
C VAL A 492 -4.94 -21.54 15.67
N THR A 493 -5.22 -20.26 15.40
CA THR A 493 -5.89 -19.83 14.15
C THR A 493 -4.82 -19.46 13.13
N VAL A 494 -4.95 -19.94 11.90
CA VAL A 494 -4.09 -19.53 10.77
C VAL A 494 -4.87 -18.60 9.86
N GLU A 495 -4.30 -17.44 9.60
CA GLU A 495 -4.85 -16.35 8.79
C GLU A 495 -3.86 -16.08 7.64
N VAL A 496 -4.36 -15.86 6.43
CA VAL A 496 -3.51 -15.75 5.22
C VAL A 496 -3.96 -14.57 4.39
N VAL A 497 -3.06 -13.63 4.13
CA VAL A 497 -3.28 -12.49 3.23
C VAL A 497 -2.40 -12.67 2.00
N VAL A 498 -2.97 -12.45 0.82
CA VAL A 498 -2.23 -12.45 -0.45
C VAL A 498 -2.38 -11.15 -1.19
N GLU A 499 -1.32 -10.76 -1.90
CA GLU A 499 -1.28 -9.61 -2.81
C GLU A 499 -0.85 -10.09 -4.20
N ASN A 500 -1.68 -9.86 -5.22
CA ASN A 500 -1.45 -10.23 -6.63
C ASN A 500 -1.41 -11.74 -6.97
N MET A 501 -1.94 -12.64 -6.12
CA MET A 501 -1.78 -14.12 -6.24
C MET A 501 -3.09 -14.93 -6.24
N GLU A 502 -4.19 -14.33 -6.67
CA GLU A 502 -5.57 -14.69 -6.32
C GLU A 502 -6.07 -16.12 -6.61
N GLU A 503 -5.37 -16.92 -7.41
CA GLU A 503 -5.84 -18.26 -7.87
C GLU A 503 -4.77 -19.38 -7.77
N HIS A 504 -3.56 -19.08 -7.31
CA HIS A 504 -2.43 -20.02 -7.38
C HIS A 504 -1.60 -20.04 -6.09
N LEU A 505 -2.27 -20.44 -5.01
CA LEU A 505 -1.69 -20.55 -3.68
C LEU A 505 -2.06 -21.90 -3.06
N GLN A 506 -1.13 -22.51 -2.33
CA GLN A 506 -1.44 -23.56 -1.37
C GLN A 506 -0.72 -23.23 -0.06
N VAL A 507 -1.49 -23.03 1.02
CA VAL A 507 -0.95 -22.97 2.38
C VAL A 507 -1.35 -24.26 3.09
N ALA A 508 -0.37 -24.99 3.61
CA ALA A 508 -0.56 -26.24 4.32
C ALA A 508 0.15 -26.20 5.67
N VAL A 509 -0.59 -26.38 6.76
CA VAL A 509 -0.03 -26.52 8.12
C VAL A 509 0.37 -27.99 8.31
N LEU A 510 1.64 -28.25 8.61
CA LEU A 510 2.23 -29.58 8.76
C LEU A 510 2.08 -30.10 10.21
N ASP A 511 1.93 -31.41 10.37
CA ASP A 511 1.56 -32.09 11.63
C ASP A 511 0.37 -31.38 12.32
N ALA A 512 -0.75 -31.27 11.63
CA ALA A 512 -1.90 -30.49 12.09
C ALA A 512 -3.23 -31.23 11.90
N ALA A 513 -4.20 -30.92 12.77
CA ALA A 513 -5.58 -31.37 12.65
C ALA A 513 -6.53 -30.16 12.65
N ARG A 514 -7.57 -30.16 11.80
CA ARG A 514 -8.59 -29.08 11.82
C ARG A 514 -9.39 -29.13 13.12
N VAL A 515 -9.46 -28.00 13.82
CA VAL A 515 -10.29 -27.82 15.02
C VAL A 515 -11.57 -27.09 14.62
N ARG A 516 -12.71 -27.51 15.19
CA ARG A 516 -13.98 -26.83 14.99
C ARG A 516 -14.19 -25.79 16.08
N VAL A 517 -14.18 -24.51 15.71
CA VAL A 517 -14.51 -23.38 16.58
C VAL A 517 -16.03 -23.14 16.61
N ASP A 518 -16.52 -22.57 17.71
CA ASP A 518 -17.90 -22.06 17.79
C ASP A 518 -18.00 -20.69 17.11
N THR A 519 -18.55 -20.70 15.90
CA THR A 519 -18.86 -19.50 15.10
C THR A 519 -20.33 -19.09 15.22
N GLY A 520 -20.99 -19.49 16.30
CA GLY A 520 -22.37 -19.11 16.62
C GLY A 520 -22.56 -17.59 16.76
N PRO A 521 -23.81 -17.11 16.64
CA PRO A 521 -24.12 -15.69 16.68
C PRO A 521 -23.90 -15.09 18.08
N VAL A 522 -23.30 -13.90 18.13
CA VAL A 522 -23.01 -13.16 19.37
C VAL A 522 -24.20 -12.25 19.70
N GLN A 523 -24.64 -12.27 20.96
CA GLN A 523 -25.69 -11.37 21.46
C GLN A 523 -25.12 -10.00 21.85
N ALA A 524 -25.86 -8.94 21.57
CA ALA A 524 -25.52 -7.61 22.07
C ALA A 524 -25.52 -7.57 23.60
N GLU A 525 -24.53 -6.90 24.19
CA GLU A 525 -24.41 -6.68 25.63
C GLU A 525 -24.55 -5.20 26.02
N GLN A 526 -24.71 -4.96 27.31
CA GLN A 526 -24.58 -3.62 27.88
C GLN A 526 -23.09 -3.32 28.08
N ALA A 527 -22.61 -2.21 27.52
CA ALA A 527 -21.25 -1.73 27.71
C ALA A 527 -21.25 -0.39 28.49
N PRO A 528 -21.26 -0.39 29.85
CA PRO A 528 -21.49 0.83 30.64
C PRO A 528 -20.43 1.93 30.51
N ARG A 529 -19.28 1.62 29.88
CA ARG A 529 -18.21 2.58 29.56
C ARG A 529 -18.36 3.19 28.15
N ALA A 530 -19.20 2.62 27.30
CA ALA A 530 -19.53 3.14 25.99
C ALA A 530 -20.76 4.08 26.12
N PRO A 531 -20.63 5.36 25.79
CA PRO A 531 -21.75 6.30 25.86
C PRO A 531 -22.78 6.01 24.77
N ALA A 532 -24.07 6.19 25.07
CA ALA A 532 -25.13 5.98 24.10
C ALA A 532 -25.11 7.02 22.95
N LEU A 533 -24.60 8.22 23.23
CA LEU A 533 -24.42 9.33 22.30
C LEU A 533 -23.08 10.03 22.59
N VAL A 534 -22.24 10.23 21.58
CA VAL A 534 -20.91 10.86 21.67
C VAL A 534 -20.42 11.33 20.30
N GLY A 535 -19.68 12.45 20.22
CA GLY A 535 -19.17 13.05 18.98
C GLY A 535 -20.14 13.08 17.79
N GLY A 536 -21.43 13.39 17.97
CA GLY A 536 -22.44 13.36 16.88
C GLY A 536 -22.88 11.97 16.42
N HIS A 537 -22.54 10.91 17.16
CA HIS A 537 -22.87 9.52 16.85
C HIS A 537 -23.71 8.86 17.94
N ARG A 538 -24.51 7.85 17.57
CA ARG A 538 -25.34 7.01 18.44
C ARG A 538 -24.85 5.57 18.47
N LEU A 539 -24.77 4.97 19.66
CA LEU A 539 -24.45 3.55 19.81
C LEU A 539 -25.60 2.69 19.26
N VAL A 540 -25.30 1.85 18.27
CA VAL A 540 -26.22 0.88 17.67
C VAL A 540 -26.23 -0.42 18.48
N GLY A 541 -25.07 -0.83 18.99
CA GLY A 541 -24.91 -1.99 19.86
C GLY A 541 -23.45 -2.21 20.26
N ALA A 542 -23.24 -3.12 21.21
CA ALA A 542 -21.94 -3.52 21.71
C ALA A 542 -21.89 -5.06 21.83
N TRP A 543 -20.76 -5.68 21.49
CA TRP A 543 -20.58 -7.14 21.47
C TRP A 543 -19.19 -7.52 21.97
N ARG A 544 -19.09 -8.70 22.62
CA ARG A 544 -17.81 -9.35 22.90
C ARG A 544 -17.46 -10.33 21.78
N LEU A 545 -16.34 -10.09 21.13
CA LEU A 545 -15.83 -10.94 20.07
C LEU A 545 -14.60 -11.71 20.58
N PRO A 546 -14.59 -13.05 20.50
CA PRO A 546 -13.38 -13.83 20.74
C PRO A 546 -12.23 -13.37 19.84
N LEU A 547 -11.03 -13.27 20.41
CA LEU A 547 -9.77 -12.94 19.72
C LEU A 547 -9.21 -14.17 18.99
N ASP A 548 -10.01 -14.73 18.09
CA ASP A 548 -9.73 -16.01 17.41
C ASP A 548 -9.82 -15.94 15.88
N GLY A 549 -10.05 -14.76 15.30
CA GLY A 549 -10.19 -14.54 13.85
C GLY A 549 -11.58 -14.84 13.30
N HIS A 550 -12.44 -15.58 14.01
CA HIS A 550 -13.64 -16.16 13.42
C HIS A 550 -14.82 -15.18 13.31
N ARG A 551 -15.35 -15.08 12.09
CA ARG A 551 -16.52 -14.27 11.74
C ARG A 551 -17.79 -14.85 12.37
N ARG A 552 -18.56 -13.99 13.05
CA ARG A 552 -19.82 -14.31 13.74
C ARG A 552 -20.90 -13.31 13.38
N GLU A 553 -22.16 -13.77 13.31
CA GLU A 553 -23.33 -12.89 13.17
C GLU A 553 -23.58 -12.13 14.48
N LEU A 554 -23.91 -10.83 14.37
CA LEU A 554 -24.17 -9.94 15.50
C LEU A 554 -25.66 -9.72 15.67
N LEU A 555 -26.22 -10.26 16.76
CA LEU A 555 -27.64 -10.18 17.09
C LEU A 555 -27.91 -9.06 18.10
N GLY A 556 -29.11 -8.50 18.06
CA GLY A 556 -29.55 -7.46 19.00
C GLY A 556 -29.12 -6.03 18.64
N ALA A 557 -28.59 -5.79 17.43
CA ALA A 557 -28.33 -4.45 16.93
C ALA A 557 -29.62 -3.60 16.89
N SER A 558 -29.52 -2.34 17.30
CA SER A 558 -30.60 -1.36 17.14
C SER A 558 -30.92 -1.13 15.66
N ALA A 559 -32.13 -0.64 15.35
CA ALA A 559 -32.46 -0.22 13.99
C ALA A 559 -31.50 0.91 13.53
N THR A 560 -31.01 0.79 12.29
CA THR A 560 -30.01 1.69 11.67
C THR A 560 -30.62 2.42 10.48
N THR A 561 -30.34 3.72 10.36
CA THR A 561 -30.79 4.62 9.28
C THR A 561 -29.66 5.31 8.52
N GLY A 562 -28.45 5.33 9.09
CA GLY A 562 -27.19 5.87 8.59
C GLY A 562 -26.12 4.78 8.38
N PRO A 563 -24.98 5.12 7.73
CA PRO A 563 -23.82 4.24 7.63
C PRO A 563 -23.25 3.94 9.03
N LEU A 564 -22.50 2.85 9.17
CA LEU A 564 -22.00 2.38 10.47
C LEU A 564 -20.48 2.57 10.59
N ALA A 565 -20.05 3.14 11.71
CA ALA A 565 -18.66 3.21 12.13
C ALA A 565 -18.40 2.16 13.22
N ALA A 566 -17.33 1.39 13.08
CA ALA A 566 -16.98 0.32 14.02
C ALA A 566 -15.73 0.69 14.82
N VAL A 567 -15.77 0.43 16.12
CA VAL A 567 -14.67 0.68 17.06
C VAL A 567 -14.40 -0.60 17.83
N GLY A 568 -13.22 -1.18 17.65
CA GLY A 568 -12.77 -2.31 18.44
C GLY A 568 -11.95 -1.84 19.64
N VAL A 569 -12.11 -2.51 20.78
CA VAL A 569 -11.36 -2.19 22.01
C VAL A 569 -10.79 -3.48 22.58
N LEU A 570 -9.46 -3.49 22.76
CA LEU A 570 -8.72 -4.59 23.36
C LEU A 570 -8.80 -4.58 24.89
N PRO A 571 -8.56 -5.73 25.54
CA PRO A 571 -8.23 -5.77 26.95
C PRO A 571 -6.99 -4.92 27.27
N ALA A 572 -7.01 -4.19 28.40
CA ALA A 572 -5.93 -3.28 28.78
C ALA A 572 -4.58 -3.97 29.05
N ASP A 573 -4.58 -5.29 29.25
CA ASP A 573 -3.40 -6.15 29.33
C ASP A 573 -2.78 -6.51 27.96
N ARG A 574 -3.38 -6.06 26.84
CA ARG A 574 -2.99 -6.46 25.46
C ARG A 574 -2.91 -5.29 24.46
N PRO A 575 -2.13 -4.22 24.71
CA PRO A 575 -2.16 -2.99 23.88
C PRO A 575 -1.45 -3.06 22.51
N GLY A 576 -0.71 -4.13 22.17
CA GLY A 576 0.33 -4.10 21.12
C GLY A 576 0.02 -4.71 19.75
N ILE A 577 -1.24 -4.94 19.38
CA ILE A 577 -1.62 -5.82 18.24
C ILE A 577 -1.70 -5.10 16.87
N VAL A 578 -1.68 -3.77 16.85
CA VAL A 578 -2.48 -3.01 15.87
C VAL A 578 -1.83 -2.75 14.50
N MET A 579 -0.51 -2.93 14.32
CA MET A 579 0.20 -2.38 13.13
C MET A 579 0.68 -3.38 12.06
N TRP A 580 0.75 -4.69 12.35
CA TRP A 580 1.50 -5.66 11.52
C TRP A 580 0.92 -7.07 11.54
N GLY A 581 -0.39 -7.22 11.45
CA GLY A 581 -1.05 -8.53 11.38
C GLY A 581 -2.45 -8.40 10.82
N TRP A 582 -3.17 -9.52 10.71
CA TRP A 582 -4.60 -9.50 10.41
C TRP A 582 -5.35 -8.56 11.36
N THR A 583 -6.17 -7.67 10.79
CA THR A 583 -7.07 -6.77 11.50
C THR A 583 -8.43 -7.43 11.67
N GLY A 584 -9.24 -6.95 12.62
CA GLY A 584 -10.62 -7.42 12.70
C GLY A 584 -11.42 -6.97 11.46
N VAL A 585 -12.59 -7.56 11.24
CA VAL A 585 -13.47 -7.18 10.12
C VAL A 585 -14.88 -6.98 10.66
N VAL A 586 -15.58 -5.95 10.17
CA VAL A 586 -17.04 -5.81 10.33
C VAL A 586 -17.67 -5.77 8.95
N ASP A 587 -18.68 -6.60 8.71
CA ASP A 587 -19.31 -6.71 7.39
C ASP A 587 -20.83 -6.81 7.45
N ARG A 588 -21.47 -6.38 6.36
CA ARG A 588 -22.92 -6.39 6.18
C ARG A 588 -23.24 -6.53 4.70
N GLY A 589 -24.02 -7.55 4.34
CA GLY A 589 -24.42 -7.78 2.95
C GLY A 589 -23.27 -8.06 1.97
N GLY A 590 -22.09 -8.49 2.46
CA GLY A 590 -20.90 -8.72 1.64
C GLY A 590 -20.01 -7.49 1.41
N GLN A 591 -20.40 -6.32 1.93
CA GLN A 591 -19.50 -5.19 2.10
C GLN A 591 -18.81 -5.33 3.45
N ALA A 592 -17.48 -5.17 3.48
CA ALA A 592 -16.67 -5.27 4.69
C ALA A 592 -15.88 -3.99 4.91
N VAL A 593 -15.70 -3.62 6.18
CA VAL A 593 -14.77 -2.58 6.64
C VAL A 593 -13.83 -3.19 7.68
N GLU A 594 -12.65 -2.59 7.80
CA GLU A 594 -11.65 -3.00 8.76
C GLU A 594 -12.00 -2.56 10.19
N LEU A 595 -11.71 -3.41 11.17
CA LEU A 595 -11.88 -3.12 12.58
C LEU A 595 -10.51 -2.85 13.22
N TRP A 596 -10.19 -1.56 13.31
CA TRP A 596 -9.07 -1.07 14.09
C TRP A 596 -9.36 -1.24 15.59
N LEU A 597 -8.32 -1.61 16.34
CA LEU A 597 -8.41 -1.91 17.77
C LEU A 597 -7.70 -0.83 18.60
N ALA A 598 -8.45 -0.19 19.50
CA ALA A 598 -7.91 0.73 20.49
C ALA A 598 -7.56 0.03 21.81
N SER A 599 -6.66 0.63 22.60
CA SER A 599 -6.32 0.21 23.97
C SER A 599 -7.47 0.30 24.96
N ASP A 600 -8.42 1.19 24.70
CA ASP A 600 -9.52 1.53 25.59
C ASP A 600 -10.65 2.24 24.81
N VAL A 601 -11.79 2.43 25.48
CA VAL A 601 -12.99 3.03 24.87
C VAL A 601 -12.81 4.52 24.54
N ALA A 602 -12.05 5.30 25.32
CA ALA A 602 -11.88 6.73 25.06
C ALA A 602 -11.05 6.92 23.78
N SER A 603 -9.91 6.24 23.69
CA SER A 603 -9.05 6.22 22.49
C SER A 603 -9.80 5.71 21.26
N GLY A 604 -10.62 4.66 21.40
CA GLY A 604 -11.43 4.13 20.30
C GLY A 604 -12.55 5.07 19.84
N LEU A 605 -13.13 5.86 20.73
CA LEU A 605 -14.17 6.84 20.39
C LEU A 605 -13.60 8.12 19.78
N GLN A 606 -12.32 8.45 20.04
CA GLN A 606 -11.64 9.57 19.42
C GLN A 606 -11.51 9.38 17.89
N SER A 607 -11.30 8.15 17.41
CA SER A 607 -11.17 7.88 15.97
C SER A 607 -12.47 8.13 15.18
N LEU A 608 -13.65 8.05 15.83
CA LEU A 608 -14.94 8.42 15.22
C LEU A 608 -14.99 9.88 14.75
N GLN A 609 -14.16 10.75 15.34
CA GLN A 609 -14.12 12.18 15.03
C GLN A 609 -13.13 12.54 13.92
N GLN A 610 -12.22 11.63 13.56
CA GLN A 610 -11.07 11.93 12.71
C GLN A 610 -11.29 11.57 11.23
N GLY A 611 -12.44 11.03 10.84
CA GLY A 611 -12.86 10.89 9.43
C GLY A 611 -12.08 9.88 8.58
N TRP A 612 -10.92 9.36 9.00
CA TRP A 612 -10.18 8.30 8.28
C TRP A 612 -10.74 6.89 8.52
N GLY A 613 -11.58 6.70 9.55
CA GLY A 613 -12.22 5.43 9.84
C GLY A 613 -13.25 5.02 8.76
N GLN A 614 -13.02 3.86 8.11
CA GLN A 614 -13.94 3.36 7.09
C GLN A 614 -15.36 3.12 7.64
N ARG A 615 -16.37 3.59 6.92
CA ARG A 615 -17.79 3.40 7.26
C ARG A 615 -18.45 2.33 6.41
N LEU A 616 -19.17 1.43 7.07
CA LEU A 616 -19.92 0.36 6.44
C LEU A 616 -21.23 0.91 5.84
N PRO A 617 -21.49 0.78 4.53
CA PRO A 617 -22.66 1.37 3.90
C PRO A 617 -23.99 0.74 4.33
N LEU A 618 -25.07 1.53 4.23
CA LEU A 618 -26.45 1.06 4.44
C LEU A 618 -26.94 0.06 3.40
N ASP A 619 -26.45 0.21 2.17
CA ASP A 619 -26.96 -0.51 0.99
C ASP A 619 -26.71 -2.03 1.08
N GLY A 620 -25.81 -2.46 1.98
CA GLY A 620 -25.71 -3.83 2.47
C GLY A 620 -26.98 -4.28 3.19
N GLY A 621 -27.95 -4.81 2.44
CA GLY A 621 -29.02 -5.62 3.00
C GLY A 621 -28.48 -6.92 3.59
N GLY A 622 -28.77 -7.21 4.87
CA GLY A 622 -28.34 -8.44 5.53
C GLY A 622 -28.11 -8.29 7.02
N ALA A 623 -27.73 -9.39 7.67
CA ALA A 623 -27.27 -9.37 9.06
C ALA A 623 -25.85 -8.80 9.16
N LEU A 624 -25.60 -8.06 10.25
CA LEU A 624 -24.28 -7.57 10.61
C LEU A 624 -23.42 -8.74 11.10
N HIS A 625 -22.16 -8.78 10.70
CA HIS A 625 -21.19 -9.79 11.14
C HIS A 625 -19.89 -9.09 11.55
N ALA A 626 -19.11 -9.74 12.42
CA ALA A 626 -17.76 -9.30 12.71
C ALA A 626 -16.83 -10.44 13.13
N SER A 627 -15.53 -10.20 13.00
CA SER A 627 -14.44 -10.92 13.66
C SER A 627 -13.50 -9.94 14.34
N ALA A 628 -12.97 -10.33 15.49
CA ALA A 628 -11.76 -9.73 16.03
C ALA A 628 -10.56 -10.61 15.60
N PRO A 629 -9.35 -10.04 15.42
CA PRO A 629 -8.22 -10.80 14.91
C PRO A 629 -7.75 -11.87 15.90
N ALA A 630 -7.03 -12.88 15.40
CA ALA A 630 -6.43 -13.88 16.28
C ALA A 630 -5.32 -13.25 17.13
N VAL A 631 -5.23 -13.64 18.40
CA VAL A 631 -4.19 -13.18 19.35
C VAL A 631 -3.65 -14.38 20.12
N PRO A 632 -2.34 -14.44 20.47
CA PRO A 632 -1.81 -15.52 21.30
C PRO A 632 -2.58 -15.60 22.63
N ASP A 633 -2.84 -16.81 23.12
CA ASP A 633 -3.68 -17.08 24.30
C ASP A 633 -5.15 -16.60 24.23
N GLY A 634 -5.63 -16.10 23.08
CA GLY A 634 -7.03 -15.73 22.84
C GLY A 634 -7.53 -14.54 23.66
N GLY A 635 -8.72 -14.68 24.26
CA GLY A 635 -9.42 -13.60 24.98
C GLY A 635 -10.60 -13.01 24.20
N GLU A 636 -11.06 -11.81 24.58
CA GLU A 636 -12.19 -11.12 23.94
C GLU A 636 -11.87 -9.64 23.69
N ALA A 637 -12.24 -9.12 22.52
CA ALA A 637 -12.35 -7.68 22.26
C ALA A 637 -13.79 -7.21 22.44
N LEU A 638 -13.96 -5.95 22.84
CA LEU A 638 -15.25 -5.26 22.82
C LEU A 638 -15.40 -4.55 21.47
N LEU A 639 -16.35 -4.98 20.64
CA LEU A 639 -16.80 -4.24 19.47
C LEU A 639 -17.92 -3.28 19.87
N LEU A 640 -17.76 -2.01 19.53
CA LEU A 640 -18.80 -0.98 19.57
C LEU A 640 -19.14 -0.58 18.14
N VAL A 641 -20.43 -0.48 17.81
CA VAL A 641 -20.86 0.02 16.49
C VAL A 641 -21.71 1.26 16.69
N TYR A 642 -21.33 2.33 16.00
CA TYR A 642 -21.94 3.65 16.05
C TYR A 642 -22.54 4.03 14.69
N GLU A 643 -23.52 4.92 14.72
CA GLU A 643 -24.19 5.50 13.56
C GLU A 643 -24.14 7.03 13.68
N PRO A 644 -23.72 7.78 12.66
CA PRO A 644 -23.80 9.24 12.66
C PRO A 644 -25.25 9.72 12.79
N VAL A 645 -25.48 10.75 13.59
CA VAL A 645 -26.80 11.37 13.81
C VAL A 645 -26.78 12.79 13.23
N PRO A 646 -27.82 13.23 12.50
CA PRO A 646 -27.95 14.63 12.11
C PRO A 646 -27.87 15.57 13.33
N TYR A 647 -27.15 16.68 13.20
CA TYR A 647 -26.98 17.67 14.28
C TYR A 647 -28.32 18.14 14.87
N GLU A 648 -29.32 18.30 14.02
CA GLU A 648 -30.66 18.76 14.38
C GLU A 648 -31.47 17.71 15.17
N ASP A 649 -31.10 16.43 15.08
CA ASP A 649 -31.72 15.28 15.76
C ASP A 649 -30.89 14.78 16.96
N PHE A 650 -29.71 15.38 17.23
CA PHE A 650 -28.79 14.91 18.27
C PHE A 650 -29.18 15.44 19.66
N ASP A 651 -29.32 14.52 20.63
CA ASP A 651 -29.70 14.88 22.01
C ASP A 651 -28.48 15.26 22.86
N PHE A 652 -28.04 16.52 22.71
CA PHE A 652 -26.98 17.13 23.50
C PHE A 652 -27.18 17.04 25.03
N ALA A 653 -28.43 16.90 25.52
CA ALA A 653 -28.71 16.85 26.96
C ALA A 653 -28.45 15.48 27.60
N THR A 654 -28.32 14.42 26.80
CA THR A 654 -27.98 13.06 27.29
C THR A 654 -26.68 12.51 26.72
N ALA A 655 -26.05 13.22 25.80
CA ALA A 655 -24.82 12.82 25.15
C ALA A 655 -23.56 13.14 25.98
N SER A 656 -22.57 12.25 25.92
CA SER A 656 -21.34 12.37 26.72
C SER A 656 -20.31 13.28 26.07
N VAL A 657 -19.55 13.99 26.90
CA VAL A 657 -18.42 14.82 26.48
C VAL A 657 -17.49 14.01 25.57
N PRO A 658 -17.07 14.55 24.40
CA PRO A 658 -16.13 13.86 23.53
C PRO A 658 -14.83 13.44 24.25
N PRO A 659 -14.30 12.24 23.95
CA PRO A 659 -12.98 11.83 24.44
C PRO A 659 -11.90 12.79 23.92
N GLY A 660 -10.90 13.07 24.75
CA GLY A 660 -9.85 14.03 24.42
C GLY A 660 -10.19 15.49 24.71
N SER A 661 -11.44 15.82 25.07
CA SER A 661 -11.79 17.14 25.63
C SER A 661 -11.44 17.25 27.13
N TRP A 662 -11.06 18.44 27.59
CA TRP A 662 -10.79 18.74 29.01
C TRP A 662 -11.36 20.10 29.42
N THR A 663 -11.60 20.31 30.72
CA THR A 663 -12.12 21.59 31.22
C THR A 663 -11.09 22.72 31.14
N VAL A 664 -11.56 23.95 30.86
CA VAL A 664 -10.67 25.12 30.78
C VAL A 664 -9.90 25.30 32.09
N GLY A 665 -8.57 25.42 31.98
CA GLY A 665 -7.65 25.58 33.11
C GLY A 665 -7.21 24.27 33.78
N ALA A 666 -7.73 23.11 33.35
CA ALA A 666 -7.11 21.83 33.68
C ALA A 666 -5.85 21.60 32.84
N GLU A 667 -4.96 20.71 33.33
CA GLU A 667 -3.82 20.23 32.55
C GLU A 667 -4.32 19.39 31.37
N PRO A 668 -3.82 19.58 30.13
CA PRO A 668 -4.22 18.76 28.99
C PRO A 668 -3.99 17.26 29.27
N PRO A 669 -4.86 16.37 28.76
CA PRO A 669 -4.67 14.94 28.93
C PRO A 669 -3.38 14.49 28.23
N PRO A 670 -2.75 13.36 28.64
CA PRO A 670 -1.58 12.80 27.95
C PRO A 670 -1.82 12.44 26.47
N THR A 671 -3.09 12.39 26.05
CA THR A 671 -3.54 12.14 24.67
C THR A 671 -3.74 13.43 23.85
N ALA A 672 -3.44 14.61 24.40
CA ALA A 672 -3.44 15.87 23.65
C ALA A 672 -2.28 15.88 22.64
N SER A 673 -2.57 16.22 21.39
CA SER A 673 -1.62 16.14 20.28
C SER A 673 -0.68 17.35 20.23
N TYR A 674 -1.08 18.50 20.77
CA TYR A 674 -0.37 19.78 20.59
C TYR A 674 0.03 20.52 21.88
N PRO A 675 0.49 19.83 22.96
CA PRO A 675 0.82 20.48 24.22
C PRO A 675 1.93 21.53 24.03
N GLY A 676 1.65 22.76 24.45
CA GLY A 676 2.60 23.88 24.38
C GLY A 676 2.79 24.54 23.01
N VAL A 677 2.16 24.02 21.94
CA VAL A 677 2.15 24.67 20.61
C VAL A 677 1.46 26.03 20.72
N GLN A 678 2.16 27.08 20.29
CA GLN A 678 1.63 28.44 20.27
C GLN A 678 0.67 28.63 19.08
N PRO A 679 -0.46 29.34 19.26
CA PRO A 679 -1.37 29.64 18.16
C PRO A 679 -0.74 30.59 17.14
N LEU A 680 -1.00 30.31 15.85
CA LEU A 680 -0.78 31.26 14.75
C LEU A 680 -1.77 32.42 14.82
N ALA A 681 -3.01 32.10 15.16
CA ALA A 681 -4.12 33.04 15.28
C ALA A 681 -5.12 32.52 16.33
N VAL A 682 -5.93 33.43 16.84
CA VAL A 682 -7.05 33.15 17.74
C VAL A 682 -8.28 33.81 17.12
N ILE A 683 -9.37 33.06 17.00
CA ILE A 683 -10.65 33.52 16.41
C ILE A 683 -11.71 33.41 17.50
N GLY A 684 -12.34 34.54 17.86
CA GLY A 684 -13.48 34.64 18.76
C GLY A 684 -14.78 35.04 18.05
N PRO A 685 -15.90 35.19 18.79
CA PRO A 685 -17.18 35.63 18.24
C PRO A 685 -17.13 37.00 17.56
N GLU A 686 -16.24 37.90 18.00
CA GLU A 686 -16.03 39.23 17.43
C GLU A 686 -15.31 39.25 16.07
N ASP A 687 -14.63 38.16 15.71
CA ASP A 687 -13.88 38.04 14.46
C ASP A 687 -14.73 37.47 13.31
N LEU A 688 -15.98 37.07 13.58
CA LEU A 688 -16.89 36.49 12.60
C LEU A 688 -17.61 37.56 11.76
N GLU A 689 -17.40 37.55 10.45
CA GLU A 689 -18.23 38.23 9.46
C GLU A 689 -19.30 37.26 8.91
N ASP A 690 -20.58 37.61 9.09
CA ASP A 690 -21.75 36.78 8.73
C ASP A 690 -21.70 35.31 9.24
N GLY A 691 -21.05 35.08 10.39
CA GLY A 691 -20.86 33.75 10.99
C GLY A 691 -19.61 33.01 10.53
N SER A 692 -18.71 33.67 9.81
CA SER A 692 -17.48 33.06 9.26
C SER A 692 -16.24 33.94 9.44
N ALA A 693 -15.07 33.33 9.56
CA ALA A 693 -13.77 33.99 9.57
C ALA A 693 -12.79 33.26 8.64
N SER A 694 -11.88 34.01 8.01
CA SER A 694 -10.82 33.47 7.15
C SER A 694 -9.43 33.79 7.69
N LEU A 695 -8.49 32.88 7.49
CA LEU A 695 -7.09 33.02 7.91
C LEU A 695 -6.12 32.41 6.88
N ASP A 696 -5.09 33.15 6.49
CA ASP A 696 -3.99 32.61 5.70
C ASP A 696 -3.13 31.63 6.52
N LEU A 697 -3.03 30.39 6.06
CA LEU A 697 -2.20 29.33 6.66
C LEU A 697 -0.78 29.31 6.06
N PRO A 698 0.20 28.74 6.78
CA PRO A 698 1.52 28.45 6.21
C PRO A 698 1.45 27.57 4.94
N ALA A 699 2.29 27.89 3.96
CA ALA A 699 2.36 27.18 2.68
C ALA A 699 2.71 25.69 2.81
N HIS A 700 3.32 25.28 3.93
CA HIS A 700 3.71 23.91 4.24
C HIS A 700 3.47 23.62 5.72
N GLY A 701 3.23 22.35 6.05
CA GLY A 701 3.07 21.86 7.44
C GLY A 701 1.64 21.42 7.78
N PRO A 702 1.48 20.56 8.80
CA PRO A 702 0.17 20.23 9.36
C PRO A 702 -0.47 21.48 9.97
N VAL A 703 -1.79 21.47 10.05
CA VAL A 703 -2.58 22.52 10.71
C VAL A 703 -3.58 21.81 11.62
N ALA A 704 -3.85 22.40 12.78
CA ALA A 704 -4.83 21.93 13.73
C ALA A 704 -5.57 23.12 14.35
N ALA A 705 -6.62 22.85 15.10
CA ALA A 705 -7.31 23.83 15.93
C ALA A 705 -7.41 23.32 17.37
N ARG A 706 -7.08 24.15 18.34
CA ARG A 706 -7.51 23.98 19.73
C ARG A 706 -8.74 24.83 19.94
N VAL A 707 -9.87 24.17 20.21
CA VAL A 707 -11.19 24.78 20.23
C VAL A 707 -11.72 24.77 21.66
N THR A 708 -12.07 25.94 22.17
CA THR A 708 -12.76 26.13 23.46
C THR A 708 -14.21 26.48 23.19
N THR A 709 -15.16 25.82 23.87
CA THR A 709 -16.61 25.99 23.67
C THR A 709 -17.38 25.81 24.98
N GLU A 710 -18.48 26.54 25.12
CA GLU A 710 -19.54 26.28 26.11
C GLU A 710 -20.90 26.15 25.40
N GLY A 711 -21.80 25.34 25.94
CA GLY A 711 -23.15 25.15 25.40
C GLY A 711 -23.19 24.21 24.21
N ARG A 712 -24.08 24.46 23.26
CA ARG A 712 -24.29 23.66 22.04
C ARG A 712 -23.88 24.46 20.81
N GLY A 713 -23.28 23.81 19.83
CA GLY A 713 -22.99 24.43 18.54
C GLY A 713 -22.17 23.53 17.64
N ARG A 714 -21.82 24.05 16.46
CA ARG A 714 -20.92 23.38 15.51
C ARG A 714 -20.02 24.38 14.79
N ILE A 715 -18.81 23.93 14.47
CA ILE A 715 -17.81 24.69 13.72
C ILE A 715 -17.44 23.90 12.47
N ARG A 716 -17.47 24.56 11.30
CA ARG A 716 -16.98 24.00 10.04
C ARG A 716 -15.57 24.51 9.77
N PHE A 717 -14.67 23.60 9.40
CA PHE A 717 -13.32 23.93 8.97
C PHE A 717 -13.14 23.57 7.49
N LEU A 718 -12.85 24.59 6.68
CA LEU A 718 -12.57 24.49 5.25
C LEU A 718 -11.14 24.97 4.97
N ILE A 719 -10.39 24.24 4.14
CA ILE A 719 -9.07 24.65 3.67
C ILE A 719 -9.16 24.88 2.16
N GLY A 720 -9.15 26.15 1.76
CA GLY A 720 -9.69 26.60 0.48
C GLY A 720 -11.18 26.24 0.35
N ASP A 721 -11.59 25.79 -0.84
CA ASP A 721 -12.97 25.36 -1.12
C ASP A 721 -13.31 23.93 -0.62
N HIS A 722 -12.46 23.33 0.23
CA HIS A 722 -12.50 21.90 0.57
C HIS A 722 -12.66 21.68 2.08
N ASP A 723 -13.43 20.67 2.47
CA ASP A 723 -13.54 20.23 3.87
C ASP A 723 -12.16 19.70 4.36
N ALA A 724 -11.76 20.02 5.60
CA ALA A 724 -10.48 19.54 6.14
C ALA A 724 -10.37 18.00 6.14
N ASP A 725 -9.19 17.43 5.89
CA ASP A 725 -9.05 16.00 5.55
C ASP A 725 -9.47 15.02 6.65
N ASN A 726 -9.54 15.45 7.92
CA ASN A 726 -10.03 14.63 9.02
C ASN A 726 -11.52 14.87 9.35
N LEU A 727 -12.16 15.83 8.67
CA LEU A 727 -13.57 16.19 8.84
C LEU A 727 -14.36 16.09 7.52
N TRP A 728 -13.74 15.70 6.40
CA TRP A 728 -14.40 15.48 5.11
C TRP A 728 -15.67 14.62 5.22
N ASP A 729 -15.62 13.59 6.07
CA ASP A 729 -16.69 12.61 6.28
C ASP A 729 -17.85 13.15 7.15
N SER A 730 -17.69 14.33 7.74
CA SER A 730 -18.75 15.16 8.34
C SER A 730 -19.04 16.43 7.53
N GLY A 731 -18.46 16.58 6.33
CA GLY A 731 -18.58 17.80 5.52
C GLY A 731 -17.89 19.01 6.17
N GLY A 732 -16.74 18.79 6.81
CA GLY A 732 -15.94 19.80 7.49
C GLY A 732 -16.43 20.15 8.90
N TRP A 733 -17.56 19.60 9.36
CA TRP A 733 -18.19 19.96 10.63
C TRP A 733 -17.62 19.20 11.83
N TRP A 734 -17.35 19.95 12.88
CA TRP A 734 -16.98 19.47 14.21
C TRP A 734 -17.91 20.07 15.27
N SER A 735 -18.15 19.36 16.37
CA SER A 735 -19.04 19.79 17.44
C SER A 735 -18.63 19.17 18.79
N SER A 736 -18.87 19.93 19.85
CA SER A 736 -18.76 19.58 21.26
C SER A 736 -20.01 20.11 21.96
N TRP A 737 -20.25 19.66 23.19
CA TRP A 737 -21.28 20.24 24.03
C TRP A 737 -21.01 19.97 25.49
N THR A 738 -21.14 21.00 26.31
CA THR A 738 -20.99 20.93 27.76
C THR A 738 -21.64 22.16 28.42
N ASP A 739 -22.21 21.96 29.61
CA ASP A 739 -22.71 23.05 30.46
C ASP A 739 -21.56 23.83 31.16
N GLU A 740 -20.30 23.46 30.90
CA GLU A 740 -19.08 24.11 31.39
C GLU A 740 -18.08 24.26 30.22
N PRO A 741 -17.21 25.29 30.18
CA PRO A 741 -16.21 25.44 29.12
C PRO A 741 -15.25 24.25 29.01
N VAL A 742 -15.19 23.64 27.82
CA VAL A 742 -14.21 22.60 27.48
C VAL A 742 -13.33 23.01 26.32
N VAL A 743 -12.09 22.53 26.37
CA VAL A 743 -11.07 22.61 25.32
C VAL A 743 -10.99 21.25 24.62
N SER A 744 -10.85 21.26 23.31
CA SER A 744 -10.62 20.07 22.48
C SER A 744 -9.57 20.37 21.40
N GLU A 745 -8.84 19.37 20.93
CA GLU A 745 -7.92 19.51 19.79
C GLU A 745 -8.47 18.77 18.56
N VAL A 746 -8.36 19.41 17.39
CA VAL A 746 -8.95 18.98 16.12
C VAL A 746 -7.88 19.06 15.03
N ASP A 747 -7.53 17.93 14.44
CA ASP A 747 -6.54 17.88 13.37
C ASP A 747 -7.15 18.39 12.07
N LEU A 748 -6.59 19.45 11.48
CA LEU A 748 -7.06 20.09 10.24
C LEU A 748 -6.07 19.84 9.09
N THR A 749 -5.56 18.62 8.99
CA THR A 749 -4.59 18.24 7.95
C THR A 749 -5.20 18.44 6.56
N PHE A 750 -4.36 18.74 5.57
CA PHE A 750 -4.79 18.93 4.18
C PHE A 750 -3.73 18.42 3.20
N SER A 751 -4.13 17.50 2.33
CA SER A 751 -3.24 16.77 1.41
C SER A 751 -3.26 17.28 -0.04
N GLU A 752 -4.21 18.14 -0.43
CA GLU A 752 -4.34 18.64 -1.82
C GLU A 752 -3.40 19.83 -2.19
N GLY A 753 -2.12 19.75 -1.78
CA GLY A 753 -0.99 20.40 -2.47
C GLY A 753 -0.72 21.90 -2.25
N GLU A 754 0.40 22.35 -2.82
CA GLU A 754 0.98 23.71 -2.67
C GLU A 754 0.19 24.82 -3.38
N ALA A 755 -1.00 25.16 -2.87
CA ALA A 755 -1.67 26.43 -3.16
C ALA A 755 -1.55 27.39 -1.95
N GLU A 756 -1.96 28.65 -2.11
CA GLU A 756 -2.27 29.50 -0.96
C GLU A 756 -3.40 28.81 -0.18
N ARG A 757 -3.15 28.48 1.10
CA ARG A 757 -4.07 27.76 1.97
C ARG A 757 -4.80 28.78 2.84
N GLU A 758 -6.03 29.12 2.49
CA GLU A 758 -6.92 29.87 3.37
C GLU A 758 -7.68 28.87 4.25
N LEU A 759 -7.69 29.05 5.57
CA LEU A 759 -8.61 28.38 6.48
C LEU A 759 -9.87 29.24 6.62
N THR A 760 -11.01 28.74 6.19
CA THR A 760 -12.32 29.33 6.54
C THR A 760 -12.93 28.54 7.69
N VAL A 761 -13.25 29.27 8.76
CA VAL A 761 -13.97 28.78 9.94
C VAL A 761 -15.40 29.32 9.88
N VAL A 762 -16.41 28.45 9.93
CA VAL A 762 -17.83 28.84 9.98
C VAL A 762 -18.41 28.35 11.29
N VAL A 763 -19.11 29.20 12.04
CA VAL A 763 -19.64 28.87 13.38
C VAL A 763 -21.16 28.99 13.40
N GLU A 764 -21.82 27.97 13.94
CA GLU A 764 -23.27 27.96 14.14
C GLU A 764 -23.62 27.61 15.60
N ASP A 765 -24.68 28.26 16.11
CA ASP A 765 -25.30 28.13 17.44
C ASP A 765 -24.45 28.40 18.70
N TYR A 766 -23.11 28.42 18.62
CA TYR A 766 -22.27 28.82 19.76
C TYR A 766 -22.37 30.32 20.07
N GLU A 767 -22.71 30.67 21.31
CA GLU A 767 -22.68 32.05 21.82
C GLU A 767 -21.28 32.45 22.32
N GLU A 768 -20.55 31.53 22.97
CA GLU A 768 -19.17 31.72 23.44
C GLU A 768 -18.26 30.59 22.93
N PHE A 769 -17.20 30.94 22.21
CA PHE A 769 -16.19 30.00 21.73
C PHE A 769 -14.82 30.69 21.56
N THR A 770 -13.77 29.90 21.34
CA THR A 770 -12.46 30.38 20.90
C THR A 770 -11.78 29.31 20.06
N VAL A 771 -11.30 29.65 18.86
CA VAL A 771 -10.50 28.74 18.00
C VAL A 771 -9.07 29.26 17.95
N GLU A 772 -8.15 28.57 18.62
CA GLU A 772 -6.71 28.72 18.47
C GLU A 772 -6.24 27.90 17.26
N VAL A 773 -5.83 28.54 16.17
CA VAL A 773 -5.29 27.84 14.99
C VAL A 773 -3.82 27.54 15.22
N LEU A 774 -3.45 26.26 15.12
CA LEU A 774 -2.12 25.73 15.41
C LEU A 774 -1.42 25.29 14.12
N ALA A 775 -0.11 25.52 14.03
CA ALA A 775 0.76 24.86 13.05
C ALA A 775 1.98 24.28 13.78
N PRO A 776 2.02 22.95 14.00
CA PRO A 776 3.23 22.25 14.42
C PRO A 776 4.34 22.48 13.39
N GLY A 777 5.51 22.93 13.85
CA GLY A 777 6.67 23.29 13.02
C GLY A 777 7.55 22.12 12.61
#